data_AF-A0A937QT74-F1
#
_entry.id   AF-A0A937QT74-F1
#
_cell.length_a   1.000
_cell.length_b   1.000
_cell.length_c   1.000
_cell.angle_alpha   90.00
_cell.angle_beta   90.00
_cell.angle_gamma   90.00
#
_symmetry.space_group_name_H-M   'P 1'
#
loop_
_entity.id
_entity.type
_entity.pdbx_description
1 polymer ?
#
loop_
_entity_poly.entity_id
_entity_poly.type
_entity_poly.pdbx_seq_one_letter_code
_entity_poly.pdbx_strand_id
1 'polypeptide(L)'
;MRFPHRASYLTVSVLLLAGMSVGFAGEIVRSPFSGQRLYRTPLLQDDNNQGSVGETVGAGSLFGIVINTTLHSQITESIDTYIADLESDGWQVVLYAAEGGTNNKSKSAQWTSEDFISELEAANQLRDLLKDEHNHGMVGCILIGELPAGWVEAETGSGTGNPVDLFFRDMDSEWDDTDDNGLLDENLTTEGDCKPEIWMSRLYANSLDGDEVSLMKNYFRKNHAYRIGELTLPKRALDYVDDEWVYGGFNVRGLYDEIIQMNDNQITTASDYLARLSEEHSLIRISVHGFGFGHGFFKDSTQTNVFCWDINDNDPCCLFYDVFSCGTFKWWNTNYVDGWYVFSPSYGLASWGECWPGNAGIFYHALSQGKCLGGAQLEYLSEWITEMSYLGGDFGDFGMFGDPTLAPGRIRELTLIYIDADAVGDNNGKNWENAYNSLQDALSAASWGTEIHVAQDIYMPDKGAGVSIGDRAAMFQLKNGVVIKGGYAGFGQSDPNMRDVHKYKTVLSGDIGLSEVNSDNTYHVVVAVSSIGSSAVLDGFTITSGNASGDNYCGGGIYNEGGWPTVSNCIFTANTASGQGGGIHNGRWSNPTVIDCRFVRNSAHEGGGISIRYGSATVKNCVFEMNSARYGGGILNYASAAMFLNCLFFDNQATWGGAMNNQWSQPVLCNCTFAMNSATSGGSLWNHASDSLLINSILWGDTPQEISHNDADSITEVSYSDIQTSDGLPWPGEGNICIDPLFANQSSSDYHLRSQAGRWVGNRQSWAYDGETSQCIDAGDPINPVHDEPFPNGDRINMGAYGGTAEASKSP
;
A
#
# COMPACT_ATOMS: atom_id res chain seq x y z
N MET A 1 29.09 -38.24 -24.23
CA MET A 1 27.91 -39.11 -23.98
C MET A 1 27.66 -39.22 -22.49
N ARG A 2 26.66 -38.49 -21.99
CA ARG A 2 25.80 -38.76 -20.81
C ARG A 2 25.03 -37.46 -20.55
N PHE A 3 23.71 -37.51 -20.66
CA PHE A 3 22.83 -36.44 -20.18
C PHE A 3 22.71 -36.50 -18.65
N PRO A 4 22.26 -35.41 -18.02
CA PRO A 4 21.00 -35.51 -17.30
C PRO A 4 20.01 -34.35 -17.55
N HIS A 5 18.73 -34.73 -17.55
CA HIS A 5 17.53 -33.99 -17.13
C HIS A 5 17.40 -32.48 -17.39
N ARG A 6 16.52 -32.14 -18.35
CA ARG A 6 15.74 -30.91 -18.36
C ARG A 6 14.52 -31.06 -17.44
N ALA A 7 14.20 -30.02 -16.69
CA ALA A 7 12.82 -29.66 -16.36
C ALA A 7 12.58 -28.30 -17.05
N SER A 8 11.64 -28.23 -17.98
CA SER A 8 11.40 -27.06 -18.82
C SER A 8 9.97 -26.60 -18.65
N TYR A 9 9.80 -25.46 -17.99
CA TYR A 9 8.55 -24.71 -18.00
C TYR A 9 8.57 -23.76 -19.20
N LEU A 10 7.66 -23.97 -20.15
CA LEU A 10 7.41 -23.03 -21.24
C LEU A 10 5.90 -22.99 -21.48
N THR A 11 5.33 -21.79 -21.39
CA THR A 11 4.07 -21.33 -22.01
C THR A 11 2.82 -22.23 -21.94
N VAL A 12 1.76 -21.73 -21.30
CA VAL A 12 0.38 -22.05 -21.67
C VAL A 12 -0.29 -20.78 -22.18
N SER A 13 -0.41 -20.66 -23.50
CA SER A 13 -1.38 -19.77 -24.16
C SER A 13 -2.59 -20.59 -24.61
N VAL A 14 -3.76 -19.97 -24.62
CA VAL A 14 -5.07 -20.58 -24.84
C VAL A 14 -5.18 -21.33 -26.18
N LEU A 15 -5.74 -22.56 -26.17
CA LEU A 15 -6.42 -23.11 -27.34
C LEU A 15 -7.50 -24.16 -26.97
N LEU A 16 -8.73 -23.99 -27.46
CA LEU A 16 -9.76 -25.03 -27.44
C LEU A 16 -9.50 -26.06 -28.56
N LEU A 17 -9.68 -27.37 -28.29
CA LEU A 17 -10.68 -28.25 -28.95
C LEU A 17 -10.56 -29.74 -28.57
N ALA A 18 -11.72 -30.39 -28.54
CA ALA A 18 -12.02 -31.77 -28.13
C ALA A 18 -11.34 -32.91 -28.94
N GLY A 19 -11.26 -34.12 -28.35
CA GLY A 19 -10.85 -35.33 -29.10
C GLY A 19 -10.71 -36.68 -28.38
N MET A 20 -11.74 -37.15 -27.65
CA MET A 20 -12.14 -38.56 -27.39
C MET A 20 -11.04 -39.67 -27.39
N SER A 21 -10.85 -40.48 -26.32
CA SER A 21 -11.75 -41.53 -25.77
C SER A 21 -10.88 -42.54 -24.96
N VAL A 22 -11.30 -43.52 -24.14
CA VAL A 22 -12.56 -44.11 -23.60
C VAL A 22 -12.25 -44.38 -22.09
N GLY A 23 -13.13 -44.41 -21.09
CA GLY A 23 -14.58 -44.34 -20.97
C GLY A 23 -15.09 -45.35 -19.92
N PHE A 24 -15.43 -44.87 -18.72
CA PHE A 24 -16.37 -45.48 -17.77
C PHE A 24 -16.94 -44.34 -16.90
N ALA A 25 -18.24 -44.40 -16.60
CA ALA A 25 -18.97 -43.26 -16.05
C ALA A 25 -18.84 -43.13 -14.52
N GLY A 26 -18.75 -41.89 -14.06
CA GLY A 26 -18.79 -41.44 -12.68
C GLY A 26 -18.60 -39.93 -12.69
N GLU A 27 -19.64 -39.19 -12.31
CA GLU A 27 -19.59 -37.72 -12.27
C GLU A 27 -18.60 -37.28 -11.19
N ILE A 28 -17.60 -36.50 -11.58
CA ILE A 28 -16.78 -35.75 -10.64
C ILE A 28 -17.42 -34.37 -10.53
N VAL A 29 -18.24 -34.20 -9.49
CA VAL A 29 -18.60 -32.87 -8.99
C VAL A 29 -17.28 -32.18 -8.62
N ARG A 30 -17.04 -30.99 -9.20
CA ARG A 30 -15.88 -30.17 -8.85
C ARG A 30 -16.27 -29.32 -7.63
N SER A 31 -15.43 -29.29 -6.59
CA SER A 31 -15.66 -28.45 -5.40
C SER A 31 -15.89 -26.98 -5.80
N PRO A 32 -16.85 -26.28 -5.16
CA PRO A 32 -17.19 -24.89 -5.50
C PRO A 32 -16.27 -23.81 -4.89
N PHE A 33 -15.35 -24.16 -3.98
CA PHE A 33 -14.47 -23.20 -3.29
C PHE A 33 -12.97 -23.47 -3.51
N SER A 34 -12.19 -22.39 -3.67
CA SER A 34 -10.73 -22.42 -3.77
C SER A 34 -10.08 -21.29 -2.96
N GLY A 35 -9.83 -21.54 -1.67
CA GLY A 35 -9.02 -20.64 -0.83
C GLY A 35 -7.52 -20.83 -1.09
N GLN A 36 -6.86 -19.83 -1.64
CA GLN A 36 -5.39 -19.79 -1.78
C GLN A 36 -4.79 -18.82 -0.74
N ARG A 37 -3.95 -19.35 0.15
CA ARG A 37 -3.12 -18.51 1.04
C ARG A 37 -2.09 -17.75 0.21
N LEU A 38 -2.12 -16.42 0.30
CA LEU A 38 -1.19 -15.54 -0.43
C LEU A 38 -0.10 -14.97 0.49
N TYR A 39 -0.45 -14.64 1.73
CA TYR A 39 0.46 -13.99 2.67
C TYR A 39 0.35 -14.59 4.09
N ARG A 40 1.46 -14.56 4.82
CA ARG A 40 1.52 -14.76 6.28
C ARG A 40 2.77 -14.06 6.82
N THR A 41 2.62 -13.16 7.78
CA THR A 41 3.76 -12.62 8.54
C THR A 41 4.50 -13.79 9.24
N PRO A 42 5.85 -13.88 9.18
CA PRO A 42 6.57 -14.93 9.90
C PRO A 42 6.34 -14.85 11.41
N LEU A 43 6.08 -15.98 12.06
CA LEU A 43 6.01 -16.06 13.52
C LEU A 43 7.37 -15.68 14.12
N LEU A 44 7.44 -14.56 14.83
CA LEU A 44 8.52 -14.29 15.79
C LEU A 44 8.32 -15.23 16.98
N GLN A 45 8.95 -16.39 16.91
CA GLN A 45 8.82 -17.43 17.91
C GLN A 45 9.67 -17.09 19.15
N ASP A 46 9.02 -16.84 20.28
CA ASP A 46 9.65 -16.88 21.61
C ASP A 46 8.67 -17.54 22.61
N ASP A 47 8.83 -18.85 22.80
CA ASP A 47 7.86 -19.77 23.43
C ASP A 47 7.73 -19.62 24.97
N ASN A 48 7.76 -18.40 25.53
CA ASN A 48 7.85 -18.17 26.98
C ASN A 48 7.00 -17.03 27.56
N ASN A 49 5.86 -16.67 26.95
CA ASN A 49 4.94 -15.72 27.59
C ASN A 49 3.45 -16.10 27.51
N GLN A 50 3.05 -17.14 28.27
CA GLN A 50 1.66 -17.24 28.73
C GLN A 50 1.41 -16.17 29.79
N GLY A 51 1.10 -14.96 29.34
CA GLY A 51 0.81 -13.79 30.18
C GLY A 51 -0.44 -13.06 29.66
N SER A 52 -1.38 -12.80 30.58
CA SER A 52 -2.62 -12.04 30.44
C SER A 52 -2.75 -11.14 29.19
N VAL A 53 -3.72 -11.45 28.33
CA VAL A 53 -4.14 -10.61 27.21
C VAL A 53 -4.77 -9.32 27.74
N GLY A 54 -4.19 -8.16 27.42
CA GLY A 54 -4.73 -6.86 27.82
C GLY A 54 -3.94 -5.66 27.27
N GLU A 55 -4.68 -4.71 26.70
CA GLU A 55 -4.33 -3.28 26.58
C GLU A 55 -3.25 -2.85 25.54
N THR A 56 -3.40 -3.24 24.28
CA THR A 56 -3.24 -2.31 23.12
C THR A 56 -3.81 -2.92 21.83
N VAL A 57 -4.16 -2.07 20.85
CA VAL A 57 -4.49 -2.50 19.48
C VAL A 57 -3.32 -3.33 18.92
N GLY A 58 -3.63 -4.48 18.31
CA GLY A 58 -2.65 -5.25 17.54
C GLY A 58 -1.45 -5.84 18.30
N ALA A 59 -1.50 -6.02 19.62
CA ALA A 59 -0.34 -6.54 20.39
C ALA A 59 0.03 -8.02 20.05
N GLY A 60 0.69 -8.25 18.91
CA GLY A 60 1.14 -9.56 18.43
C GLY A 60 0.04 -10.53 17.98
N SER A 61 -1.23 -10.10 17.98
CA SER A 61 -2.38 -10.93 17.61
C SER A 61 -2.48 -11.14 16.10
N LEU A 62 -2.98 -12.31 15.68
CA LEU A 62 -3.19 -12.65 14.27
C LEU A 62 -4.55 -12.13 13.78
N PHE A 63 -4.55 -11.47 12.63
CA PHE A 63 -5.71 -10.92 11.95
C PHE A 63 -5.82 -11.49 10.53
N GLY A 64 -7.03 -11.96 10.17
CA GLY A 64 -7.33 -12.51 8.86
C GLY A 64 -7.85 -11.48 7.87
N ILE A 65 -7.39 -11.56 6.63
CA ILE A 65 -7.99 -10.90 5.48
C ILE A 65 -8.39 -12.00 4.49
N VAL A 66 -9.69 -12.12 4.21
CA VAL A 66 -10.21 -12.95 3.12
C VAL A 66 -10.77 -12.02 2.05
N ILE A 67 -10.29 -12.14 0.82
CA ILE A 67 -10.68 -11.28 -0.30
C ILE A 67 -11.06 -12.11 -1.53
N ASN A 68 -12.07 -11.66 -2.27
CA ASN A 68 -12.41 -12.23 -3.57
C ASN A 68 -11.20 -12.19 -4.53
N THR A 69 -10.82 -13.32 -5.12
CA THR A 69 -9.63 -13.44 -5.99
C THR A 69 -9.63 -12.47 -7.18
N THR A 70 -10.80 -12.25 -7.81
CA THR A 70 -10.92 -11.34 -8.96
C THR A 70 -10.75 -9.89 -8.53
N LEU A 71 -11.36 -9.50 -7.40
CA LEU A 71 -11.19 -8.14 -6.85
C LEU A 71 -9.74 -7.90 -6.42
N HIS A 72 -9.13 -8.85 -5.69
CA HIS A 72 -7.74 -8.77 -5.23
C HIS A 72 -6.79 -8.43 -6.38
N SER A 73 -6.91 -9.12 -7.52
CA SER A 73 -6.05 -8.88 -8.70
C SER A 73 -6.09 -7.45 -9.28
N GLN A 74 -7.12 -6.67 -8.94
CA GLN A 74 -7.35 -5.30 -9.42
C GLN A 74 -6.97 -4.23 -8.37
N ILE A 75 -6.80 -4.63 -7.10
CA ILE A 75 -6.49 -3.75 -5.96
C ILE A 75 -5.27 -4.17 -5.12
N THR A 76 -4.39 -5.05 -5.64
CA THR A 76 -3.23 -5.60 -4.92
C THR A 76 -2.43 -4.53 -4.16
N GLU A 77 -2.07 -3.41 -4.80
CA GLU A 77 -1.31 -2.31 -4.19
C GLU A 77 -2.02 -1.67 -2.97
N SER A 78 -3.35 -1.59 -3.00
CA SER A 78 -4.15 -1.14 -1.87
C SER A 78 -4.16 -2.14 -0.72
N ILE A 79 -4.16 -3.44 -1.02
CA ILE A 79 -4.11 -4.52 -0.02
C ILE A 79 -2.71 -4.64 0.57
N ASP A 80 -1.65 -4.54 -0.22
CA ASP A 80 -0.26 -4.53 0.26
C ASP A 80 -0.01 -3.34 1.19
N THR A 81 -0.53 -2.15 0.84
CA THR A 81 -0.49 -0.97 1.71
C THR A 81 -1.24 -1.21 3.02
N TYR A 82 -2.47 -1.76 2.94
CA TYR A 82 -3.29 -2.07 4.12
C TYR A 82 -2.65 -3.13 5.03
N ILE A 83 -1.99 -4.15 4.47
CA ILE A 83 -1.22 -5.14 5.24
C ILE A 83 -0.03 -4.46 5.94
N ALA A 84 0.74 -3.64 5.22
CA ALA A 84 1.87 -2.92 5.81
C ALA A 84 1.43 -1.98 6.94
N ASP A 85 0.24 -1.36 6.81
CA ASP A 85 -0.45 -0.52 7.78
C ASP A 85 -0.94 -1.26 9.03
N LEU A 86 -1.41 -2.50 8.87
CA LEU A 86 -1.82 -3.40 9.96
C LEU A 86 -0.62 -3.95 10.72
N GLU A 87 0.42 -4.39 10.01
CA GLU A 87 1.70 -4.80 10.62
C GLU A 87 2.38 -3.61 11.33
N SER A 88 2.16 -2.41 10.80
CA SER A 88 2.47 -1.13 11.43
C SER A 88 1.82 -1.02 12.82
N ASP A 89 0.52 -1.27 12.92
CA ASP A 89 -0.24 -1.28 14.19
C ASP A 89 0.07 -2.51 15.08
N GLY A 90 1.01 -3.36 14.68
CA GLY A 90 1.50 -4.52 15.44
C GLY A 90 0.85 -5.86 15.09
N TRP A 91 -0.20 -5.87 14.27
CA TRP A 91 -0.93 -7.07 13.90
C TRP A 91 -0.04 -8.04 13.10
N GLN A 92 -0.14 -9.33 13.38
CA GLN A 92 0.29 -10.35 12.42
C GLN A 92 -0.84 -10.54 11.41
N VAL A 93 -0.53 -10.63 10.12
CA VAL A 93 -1.57 -10.69 9.07
C VAL A 93 -1.47 -11.98 8.28
N VAL A 94 -2.63 -12.57 7.97
CA VAL A 94 -2.78 -13.64 6.98
C VAL A 94 -3.75 -13.20 5.87
N LEU A 95 -3.32 -13.36 4.61
CA LEU A 95 -4.15 -13.06 3.43
C LEU A 95 -4.56 -14.34 2.72
N TYR A 96 -5.85 -14.47 2.47
CA TYR A 96 -6.45 -15.49 1.63
C TYR A 96 -7.18 -14.84 0.45
N ALA A 97 -6.86 -15.26 -0.76
CA ALA A 97 -7.72 -15.05 -1.91
C ALA A 97 -8.68 -16.24 -2.04
N ALA A 98 -9.97 -15.96 -2.22
CA ALA A 98 -11.02 -16.98 -2.28
C ALA A 98 -11.98 -16.75 -3.46
N GLU A 99 -12.54 -17.85 -3.96
CA GLU A 99 -13.63 -17.88 -4.97
C GLU A 99 -14.77 -18.77 -4.47
N GLY A 100 -15.97 -18.53 -4.99
CA GLY A 100 -17.24 -19.00 -4.44
C GLY A 100 -18.04 -17.84 -3.84
N GLY A 101 -19.37 -17.94 -3.84
CA GLY A 101 -20.28 -16.86 -3.42
C GLY A 101 -20.92 -16.11 -4.59
N THR A 102 -22.25 -15.96 -4.60
CA THR A 102 -22.96 -15.03 -5.53
C THR A 102 -23.88 -14.04 -4.82
N ASN A 103 -23.26 -13.21 -3.98
CA ASN A 103 -23.88 -12.47 -2.88
C ASN A 103 -24.67 -11.20 -3.22
N ASN A 104 -25.33 -11.17 -4.38
CA ASN A 104 -26.20 -10.07 -4.81
C ASN A 104 -27.67 -10.54 -4.81
N LYS A 105 -28.55 -9.85 -4.05
CA LYS A 105 -29.96 -10.23 -3.90
C LYS A 105 -30.77 -10.23 -5.20
N SER A 106 -30.33 -9.50 -6.23
CA SER A 106 -30.93 -9.59 -7.57
C SER A 106 -30.66 -10.92 -8.29
N LYS A 107 -29.60 -11.63 -7.88
CA LYS A 107 -29.29 -13.01 -8.29
C LYS A 107 -29.99 -14.02 -7.36
N SER A 108 -29.92 -13.85 -6.03
CA SER A 108 -30.48 -14.83 -5.08
C SER A 108 -32.01 -14.91 -5.08
N ALA A 109 -32.71 -13.87 -5.53
CA ALA A 109 -34.16 -13.94 -5.80
C ALA A 109 -34.56 -14.91 -6.94
N GLN A 110 -33.60 -15.53 -7.63
CA GLN A 110 -33.82 -16.58 -8.64
C GLN A 110 -33.21 -17.94 -8.25
N TRP A 111 -32.60 -18.06 -7.07
CA TRP A 111 -31.95 -19.29 -6.65
C TRP A 111 -32.94 -20.44 -6.42
N THR A 112 -32.46 -21.63 -6.77
CA THR A 112 -33.05 -22.93 -6.43
C THR A 112 -32.36 -23.50 -5.19
N SER A 113 -32.90 -24.55 -4.59
CA SER A 113 -32.23 -25.27 -3.50
C SER A 113 -30.84 -25.79 -3.91
N GLU A 114 -30.62 -26.15 -5.19
CA GLU A 114 -29.29 -26.55 -5.68
C GLU A 114 -28.26 -25.39 -5.60
N ASP A 115 -28.70 -24.15 -5.81
CA ASP A 115 -27.85 -22.95 -5.68
C ASP A 115 -27.54 -22.66 -4.20
N PHE A 116 -28.53 -22.75 -3.30
CA PHE A 116 -28.34 -22.59 -1.86
C PHE A 116 -27.42 -23.67 -1.27
N ILE A 117 -27.58 -24.95 -1.66
CA ILE A 117 -26.68 -26.04 -1.24
C ILE A 117 -25.24 -25.77 -1.69
N SER A 118 -25.05 -25.34 -2.95
CA SER A 118 -23.72 -25.00 -3.47
C SER A 118 -23.09 -23.79 -2.75
N GLU A 119 -23.89 -22.80 -2.34
CA GLU A 119 -23.44 -21.66 -1.56
C GLU A 119 -23.06 -22.10 -0.12
N LEU A 120 -23.87 -22.95 0.51
CA LEU A 120 -23.63 -23.49 1.85
C LEU A 120 -22.40 -24.40 1.90
N GLU A 121 -22.14 -25.22 0.86
CA GLU A 121 -20.89 -25.99 0.71
C GLU A 121 -19.65 -25.08 0.65
N ALA A 122 -19.74 -23.93 -0.03
CA ALA A 122 -18.66 -22.96 -0.11
C ALA A 122 -18.50 -22.16 1.20
N ALA A 123 -19.60 -21.82 1.86
CA ALA A 123 -19.61 -21.15 3.16
C ALA A 123 -19.00 -22.03 4.26
N ASN A 124 -19.33 -23.33 4.31
CA ASN A 124 -18.70 -24.26 5.24
C ASN A 124 -17.18 -24.37 5.02
N GLN A 125 -16.71 -24.43 3.77
CA GLN A 125 -15.26 -24.44 3.48
C GLN A 125 -14.55 -23.14 3.92
N LEU A 126 -15.21 -21.98 3.82
CA LEU A 126 -14.69 -20.73 4.39
C LEU A 126 -14.71 -20.76 5.93
N ARG A 127 -15.77 -21.27 6.56
CA ARG A 127 -15.89 -21.41 8.02
C ARG A 127 -14.77 -22.31 8.56
N ASP A 128 -14.51 -23.46 7.93
CA ASP A 128 -13.41 -24.37 8.31
C ASP A 128 -12.03 -23.70 8.22
N LEU A 129 -11.77 -22.93 7.15
CA LEU A 129 -10.52 -22.16 7.01
C LEU A 129 -10.35 -21.15 8.15
N LEU A 130 -11.43 -20.48 8.56
CA LEU A 130 -11.41 -19.53 9.68
C LEU A 130 -11.20 -20.24 11.01
N LYS A 131 -11.80 -21.42 11.24
CA LYS A 131 -11.54 -22.28 12.41
C LYS A 131 -10.07 -22.69 12.47
N ASP A 132 -9.48 -23.07 11.35
CA ASP A 132 -8.06 -23.45 11.27
C ASP A 132 -7.12 -22.28 11.61
N GLU A 133 -7.37 -21.05 11.16
CA GLU A 133 -6.54 -19.90 11.57
C GLU A 133 -6.83 -19.45 13.02
N HIS A 134 -8.06 -19.60 13.52
CA HIS A 134 -8.37 -19.34 14.94
C HIS A 134 -7.57 -20.29 15.86
N ASN A 135 -7.47 -21.57 15.50
CA ASN A 135 -6.59 -22.54 16.17
C ASN A 135 -5.08 -22.16 16.12
N HIS A 136 -4.69 -21.26 15.20
CA HIS A 136 -3.35 -20.66 15.11
C HIS A 136 -3.25 -19.27 15.77
N GLY A 137 -4.26 -18.83 16.52
CA GLY A 137 -4.28 -17.58 17.27
C GLY A 137 -4.94 -16.38 16.57
N MET A 138 -5.69 -16.61 15.49
CA MET A 138 -6.46 -15.54 14.83
C MET A 138 -7.60 -15.08 15.75
N VAL A 139 -7.65 -13.78 16.05
CA VAL A 139 -8.67 -13.16 16.92
C VAL A 139 -9.80 -12.47 16.16
N GLY A 140 -9.63 -12.27 14.86
CA GLY A 140 -10.60 -11.58 14.02
C GLY A 140 -10.28 -11.63 12.53
N CYS A 141 -11.27 -11.29 11.71
CA CYS A 141 -11.15 -11.31 10.24
C CYS A 141 -11.94 -10.17 9.56
N ILE A 142 -11.48 -9.74 8.39
CA ILE A 142 -12.28 -8.93 7.45
C ILE A 142 -12.57 -9.72 6.16
N LEU A 143 -13.82 -9.65 5.70
CA LEU A 143 -14.29 -10.26 4.44
C LEU A 143 -14.45 -9.18 3.37
N ILE A 144 -13.73 -9.29 2.24
CA ILE A 144 -13.66 -8.25 1.21
C ILE A 144 -14.20 -8.76 -0.14
N GLY A 145 -15.23 -8.11 -0.67
CA GLY A 145 -15.85 -8.43 -1.97
C GLY A 145 -16.87 -9.58 -1.93
N GLU A 146 -17.25 -10.07 -3.13
CA GLU A 146 -18.20 -11.19 -3.29
C GLU A 146 -17.53 -12.52 -2.84
N LEU A 147 -17.90 -12.99 -1.65
CA LEU A 147 -17.39 -14.20 -0.97
C LEU A 147 -18.59 -15.04 -0.49
N PRO A 148 -18.43 -16.32 -0.11
CA PRO A 148 -19.56 -17.15 0.36
C PRO A 148 -20.24 -16.60 1.62
N ALA A 149 -21.51 -16.93 1.83
CA ALA A 149 -22.23 -16.65 3.08
C ALA A 149 -23.11 -17.83 3.53
N GLY A 150 -23.26 -18.02 4.85
CA GLY A 150 -24.29 -18.91 5.40
C GLY A 150 -25.65 -18.20 5.37
N TRP A 151 -26.65 -18.81 4.73
CA TRP A 151 -28.02 -18.27 4.62
C TRP A 151 -28.94 -18.99 5.61
N VAL A 152 -29.72 -18.25 6.38
CA VAL A 152 -30.67 -18.77 7.39
C VAL A 152 -32.11 -18.64 6.87
N GLU A 153 -32.97 -19.60 7.22
CA GLU A 153 -34.41 -19.53 6.94
C GLU A 153 -35.09 -18.28 7.51
N ALA A 154 -36.21 -17.85 6.89
CA ALA A 154 -36.95 -16.67 7.31
C ALA A 154 -38.26 -17.02 8.03
N GLU A 155 -38.45 -16.47 9.24
CA GLU A 155 -39.55 -16.69 10.22
C GLU A 155 -40.99 -16.77 9.67
N THR A 156 -41.24 -16.29 8.46
CA THR A 156 -42.60 -16.06 7.91
C THR A 156 -42.92 -16.87 6.65
N GLY A 157 -42.12 -17.88 6.32
CA GLY A 157 -42.41 -18.81 5.22
C GLY A 157 -42.40 -18.16 3.84
N SER A 158 -41.62 -17.09 3.68
CA SER A 158 -41.44 -16.35 2.42
C SER A 158 -40.50 -17.04 1.41
N GLY A 159 -39.95 -18.21 1.74
CA GLY A 159 -39.13 -19.04 0.84
C GLY A 159 -37.85 -18.37 0.35
N THR A 160 -37.32 -17.39 1.11
CA THR A 160 -36.12 -16.62 0.80
C THR A 160 -35.38 -16.37 2.10
N GLY A 161 -34.22 -17.00 2.28
CA GLY A 161 -33.37 -16.82 3.46
C GLY A 161 -32.63 -15.49 3.50
N ASN A 162 -31.91 -15.22 4.58
CA ASN A 162 -31.00 -14.08 4.74
C ASN A 162 -29.58 -14.56 5.07
N PRO A 163 -28.52 -13.94 4.51
CA PRO A 163 -27.15 -14.27 4.87
C PRO A 163 -26.80 -13.69 6.25
N VAL A 164 -26.08 -14.46 7.07
CA VAL A 164 -25.76 -14.12 8.46
C VAL A 164 -24.26 -14.30 8.73
N ASP A 165 -23.57 -13.20 9.05
CA ASP A 165 -22.13 -13.22 9.35
C ASP A 165 -21.81 -13.83 10.72
N LEU A 166 -22.80 -14.12 11.58
CA LEU A 166 -22.60 -14.83 12.85
C LEU A 166 -22.09 -16.27 12.61
N PHE A 167 -22.54 -16.93 11.55
CA PHE A 167 -22.11 -18.26 11.12
C PHE A 167 -20.57 -18.41 11.00
N PHE A 168 -19.87 -17.33 10.66
CA PHE A 168 -18.40 -17.33 10.56
C PHE A 168 -17.68 -16.93 11.84
N ARG A 169 -18.40 -16.39 12.83
CA ARG A 169 -17.84 -15.90 14.10
C ARG A 169 -17.98 -16.94 15.20
N ASP A 170 -19.13 -17.60 15.22
CA ASP A 170 -19.40 -18.82 15.99
C ASP A 170 -18.69 -20.00 15.32
N MET A 171 -17.78 -20.61 16.05
CA MET A 171 -16.89 -21.67 15.58
C MET A 171 -17.13 -23.01 16.27
N ASP A 172 -17.75 -23.02 17.45
CA ASP A 172 -17.95 -24.23 18.26
C ASP A 172 -19.38 -24.80 18.23
N SER A 173 -20.37 -24.04 17.76
CA SER A 173 -21.74 -24.52 17.57
C SER A 173 -21.91 -25.19 16.20
N GLU A 174 -22.79 -26.20 16.13
CA GLU A 174 -23.27 -26.74 14.85
C GLU A 174 -24.22 -25.73 14.16
N TRP A 175 -24.39 -25.83 12.85
CA TRP A 175 -25.36 -25.00 12.11
C TRP A 175 -26.06 -25.93 11.11
N ASP A 176 -27.24 -26.42 11.50
CA ASP A 176 -27.97 -27.49 10.82
C ASP A 176 -28.82 -26.96 9.64
N ASP A 177 -28.98 -27.81 8.63
CA ASP A 177 -29.93 -27.70 7.50
C ASP A 177 -30.76 -29.00 7.52
N THR A 178 -31.86 -29.00 8.27
CA THR A 178 -32.60 -30.24 8.60
C THR A 178 -33.42 -30.80 7.44
N ASP A 179 -33.74 -29.99 6.41
CA ASP A 179 -34.51 -30.43 5.24
C ASP A 179 -33.69 -30.55 3.93
N ASP A 180 -32.36 -30.44 4.04
CA ASP A 180 -31.38 -30.52 2.95
C ASP A 180 -31.65 -29.48 1.83
N ASN A 181 -32.12 -28.27 2.17
CA ASN A 181 -32.53 -27.25 1.19
C ASN A 181 -31.46 -26.20 0.86
N GLY A 182 -30.36 -26.17 1.61
CA GLY A 182 -29.24 -25.23 1.50
C GLY A 182 -29.38 -23.98 2.39
N LEU A 183 -30.45 -23.89 3.18
CA LEU A 183 -30.66 -22.86 4.20
C LEU A 183 -30.49 -23.47 5.59
N LEU A 184 -29.86 -22.70 6.47
CA LEU A 184 -29.64 -23.04 7.86
C LEU A 184 -30.92 -22.80 8.67
N ASP A 185 -31.25 -23.73 9.56
CA ASP A 185 -32.43 -23.66 10.43
C ASP A 185 -32.39 -22.41 11.34
N GLU A 186 -33.56 -21.79 11.56
CA GLU A 186 -33.70 -20.62 12.46
C GLU A 186 -33.36 -20.94 13.94
N ASN A 187 -33.47 -22.22 14.32
CA ASN A 187 -33.29 -22.70 15.69
C ASN A 187 -31.84 -23.16 15.91
N LEU A 188 -30.94 -22.21 16.15
CA LEU A 188 -29.50 -22.44 16.33
C LEU A 188 -29.20 -23.38 17.52
N THR A 189 -29.06 -24.67 17.21
CA THR A 189 -28.50 -25.78 18.01
C THR A 189 -29.23 -26.25 19.27
N THR A 190 -28.82 -27.45 19.69
CA THR A 190 -29.00 -27.97 21.06
C THR A 190 -27.67 -28.23 21.80
N GLU A 191 -26.53 -27.95 21.15
CA GLU A 191 -25.16 -28.03 21.68
C GLU A 191 -24.34 -26.84 21.15
N GLY A 192 -23.72 -26.05 22.05
CA GLY A 192 -23.09 -24.75 21.76
C GLY A 192 -23.65 -23.64 22.65
N ASP A 193 -23.13 -22.41 22.53
CA ASP A 193 -23.76 -21.22 23.15
C ASP A 193 -23.93 -20.01 22.21
N CYS A 194 -23.65 -20.22 20.91
CA CYS A 194 -23.78 -19.27 19.80
C CYS A 194 -23.01 -17.95 20.00
N LYS A 195 -21.98 -17.94 20.84
CA LYS A 195 -21.09 -16.78 20.97
C LYS A 195 -20.11 -16.70 19.79
N PRO A 196 -19.61 -15.49 19.51
CA PRO A 196 -18.48 -15.33 18.60
C PRO A 196 -17.15 -15.65 19.30
N GLU A 197 -16.34 -16.52 18.69
CA GLU A 197 -14.93 -16.77 19.06
C GLU A 197 -14.00 -15.72 18.45
N ILE A 198 -14.38 -15.18 17.29
CA ILE A 198 -13.68 -14.11 16.59
C ILE A 198 -14.60 -12.93 16.28
N TRP A 199 -14.05 -11.72 16.25
CA TRP A 199 -14.76 -10.56 15.70
C TRP A 199 -14.63 -10.49 14.18
N MET A 200 -15.61 -9.90 13.51
CA MET A 200 -15.64 -9.89 12.05
C MET A 200 -16.24 -8.61 11.46
N SER A 201 -15.65 -8.15 10.36
CA SER A 201 -16.17 -7.07 9.53
C SER A 201 -16.27 -7.46 8.06
N ARG A 202 -17.05 -6.69 7.30
CA ARG A 202 -17.23 -6.84 5.86
C ARG A 202 -16.89 -5.55 5.13
N LEU A 203 -16.30 -5.66 3.95
CA LEU A 203 -16.06 -4.56 3.02
C LEU A 203 -16.63 -4.97 1.65
N TYR A 204 -17.79 -4.41 1.29
CA TYR A 204 -18.58 -4.86 0.15
C TYR A 204 -19.13 -3.67 -0.64
N ALA A 205 -18.63 -3.44 -1.85
CA ALA A 205 -19.07 -2.32 -2.71
C ALA A 205 -19.79 -2.78 -3.98
N ASN A 206 -19.76 -4.07 -4.33
CA ASN A 206 -20.48 -4.67 -5.47
C ASN A 206 -22.01 -4.43 -5.48
N SER A 207 -22.62 -4.06 -4.34
CA SER A 207 -24.04 -3.68 -4.25
C SER A 207 -24.30 -2.16 -4.30
N LEU A 208 -23.25 -1.32 -4.37
CA LEU A 208 -23.35 0.14 -4.41
C LEU A 208 -23.26 0.68 -5.85
N ASP A 209 -23.87 1.84 -6.11
CA ASP A 209 -23.79 2.52 -7.39
C ASP A 209 -22.37 3.06 -7.63
N GLY A 210 -21.59 2.39 -8.48
CA GLY A 210 -20.24 2.85 -8.85
C GLY A 210 -19.39 1.75 -9.45
N ASP A 211 -18.10 2.04 -9.61
CA ASP A 211 -17.10 1.02 -9.91
C ASP A 211 -16.51 0.50 -8.59
N GLU A 212 -16.71 -0.80 -8.29
CA GLU A 212 -16.25 -1.43 -7.05
C GLU A 212 -14.74 -1.24 -6.84
N VAL A 213 -13.93 -1.37 -7.89
CA VAL A 213 -12.47 -1.22 -7.83
C VAL A 213 -12.09 0.20 -7.38
N SER A 214 -12.73 1.22 -7.94
CA SER A 214 -12.52 2.63 -7.58
C SER A 214 -12.98 2.94 -6.15
N LEU A 215 -14.14 2.41 -5.73
CA LEU A 215 -14.64 2.57 -4.36
C LEU A 215 -13.69 1.91 -3.33
N MET A 216 -13.22 0.70 -3.61
CA MET A 216 -12.25 -0.02 -2.77
C MET A 216 -10.90 0.71 -2.70
N LYS A 217 -10.34 1.16 -3.83
CA LYS A 217 -9.10 1.96 -3.85
C LYS A 217 -9.23 3.25 -3.05
N ASN A 218 -10.37 3.95 -3.18
CA ASN A 218 -10.62 5.15 -2.39
C ASN A 218 -10.73 4.84 -0.89
N TYR A 219 -11.41 3.75 -0.52
CA TYR A 219 -11.53 3.30 0.86
C TYR A 219 -10.16 3.02 1.50
N PHE A 220 -9.31 2.21 0.86
CA PHE A 220 -7.98 1.90 1.40
C PHE A 220 -7.07 3.13 1.47
N ARG A 221 -7.18 4.07 0.51
CA ARG A 221 -6.48 5.36 0.57
C ARG A 221 -6.90 6.18 1.80
N LYS A 222 -8.19 6.25 2.14
CA LYS A 222 -8.68 6.93 3.36
C LYS A 222 -8.19 6.22 4.62
N ASN A 223 -8.20 4.89 4.63
CA ASN A 223 -7.73 4.08 5.76
C ASN A 223 -6.24 4.34 6.04
N HIS A 224 -5.39 4.27 5.02
CA HIS A 224 -3.98 4.60 5.11
C HIS A 224 -3.77 6.03 5.64
N ALA A 225 -4.41 7.02 5.01
CA ALA A 225 -4.32 8.42 5.42
C ALA A 225 -4.70 8.64 6.90
N TYR A 226 -5.69 7.91 7.43
CA TYR A 226 -6.03 7.96 8.85
C TYR A 226 -4.92 7.40 9.75
N ARG A 227 -4.34 6.24 9.38
CA ARG A 227 -3.29 5.55 10.15
C ARG A 227 -1.96 6.31 10.21
N ILE A 228 -1.64 7.08 9.17
CA ILE A 228 -0.46 7.96 9.14
C ILE A 228 -0.72 9.39 9.63
N GLY A 229 -1.98 9.73 9.94
CA GLY A 229 -2.37 11.04 10.49
C GLY A 229 -2.60 12.15 9.46
N GLU A 230 -2.74 11.82 8.17
CA GLU A 230 -3.13 12.77 7.10
C GLU A 230 -4.64 13.01 7.05
N LEU A 231 -5.47 12.02 7.45
CA LEU A 231 -6.92 12.15 7.53
C LEU A 231 -7.35 12.25 9.01
N THR A 232 -7.62 13.47 9.47
CA THR A 232 -8.04 13.73 10.87
C THR A 232 -9.26 14.64 10.94
N LEU A 233 -10.15 14.37 11.89
CA LEU A 233 -11.25 15.26 12.28
C LEU A 233 -11.13 15.64 13.76
N PRO A 234 -11.77 16.75 14.22
CA PRO A 234 -11.85 17.09 15.64
C PRO A 234 -12.42 15.93 16.47
N LYS A 235 -11.99 15.79 17.73
CA LYS A 235 -12.53 14.81 18.70
C LYS A 235 -13.94 15.17 19.19
N ARG A 236 -14.86 15.25 18.24
CA ARG A 236 -16.28 15.58 18.39
C ARG A 236 -17.13 14.37 18.06
N ALA A 237 -18.06 14.04 18.94
CA ALA A 237 -19.08 13.03 18.73
C ALA A 237 -20.47 13.66 18.66
N LEU A 238 -21.36 13.09 17.84
CA LEU A 238 -22.78 13.41 17.76
C LEU A 238 -23.60 12.20 18.20
N ASP A 239 -24.54 12.39 19.13
CA ASP A 239 -25.57 11.43 19.54
C ASP A 239 -26.92 11.95 19.04
N TYR A 240 -27.41 11.39 17.94
CA TYR A 240 -28.63 11.84 17.26
C TYR A 240 -29.75 10.81 17.45
N VAL A 241 -30.73 11.14 18.29
CA VAL A 241 -31.81 10.25 18.71
C VAL A 241 -33.14 10.86 18.34
N ASP A 242 -33.93 10.17 17.51
CA ASP A 242 -35.29 10.59 17.15
C ASP A 242 -36.36 9.75 17.86
N ASP A 243 -37.48 10.42 18.16
CA ASP A 243 -38.77 10.01 18.74
C ASP A 243 -38.89 8.84 19.77
N GLU A 244 -38.22 7.70 19.59
CA GLU A 244 -38.18 6.56 20.53
C GLU A 244 -36.72 6.12 20.85
N TRP A 245 -36.50 4.99 21.54
CA TRP A 245 -35.16 4.39 21.78
C TRP A 245 -34.15 5.11 22.73
N VAL A 246 -34.61 5.70 23.83
CA VAL A 246 -33.71 6.16 24.92
C VAL A 246 -33.49 5.08 26.00
N TYR A 247 -32.68 4.06 25.70
CA TYR A 247 -32.17 3.10 26.70
C TYR A 247 -30.72 2.72 26.38
N GLY A 248 -29.84 2.68 27.41
CA GLY A 248 -28.39 2.49 27.24
C GLY A 248 -27.68 3.77 26.77
N GLY A 249 -26.94 4.42 27.66
CA GLY A 249 -26.39 5.76 27.37
C GLY A 249 -25.17 5.76 26.46
N PHE A 250 -25.18 6.61 25.42
CA PHE A 250 -23.99 6.98 24.66
C PHE A 250 -22.97 7.70 25.54
N ASN A 251 -22.07 6.93 26.15
CA ASN A 251 -21.07 7.44 27.08
C ASN A 251 -19.65 7.28 26.53
N VAL A 252 -19.35 8.03 25.48
CA VAL A 252 -18.00 8.12 24.86
C VAL A 252 -17.05 9.08 25.58
N ARG A 253 -17.36 9.44 26.83
CA ARG A 253 -16.52 10.34 27.65
C ARG A 253 -15.19 9.65 27.97
N GLY A 254 -14.09 10.25 27.53
CA GLY A 254 -12.74 9.67 27.59
C GLY A 254 -12.23 9.18 26.23
N LEU A 255 -13.11 9.07 25.22
CA LEU A 255 -12.72 8.93 23.81
C LEU A 255 -12.81 10.27 23.07
N TYR A 256 -13.85 11.04 23.38
CA TYR A 256 -14.13 12.35 22.78
C TYR A 256 -14.30 13.45 23.82
N ASP A 257 -13.82 14.65 23.46
CA ASP A 257 -13.80 15.84 24.32
C ASP A 257 -15.09 16.67 24.14
N GLU A 258 -15.61 16.70 22.92
CA GLU A 258 -16.87 17.37 22.56
C GLU A 258 -17.94 16.32 22.24
N ILE A 259 -19.09 16.38 22.92
CA ILE A 259 -20.22 15.48 22.69
C ILE A 259 -21.46 16.35 22.48
N ILE A 260 -21.99 16.35 21.27
CA ILE A 260 -23.23 17.00 20.89
C ILE A 260 -24.35 15.96 20.98
N GLN A 261 -25.43 16.28 21.69
CA GLN A 261 -26.59 15.40 21.82
C GLN A 261 -27.83 16.09 21.24
N MET A 262 -28.56 15.38 20.38
CA MET A 262 -29.79 15.80 19.74
C MET A 262 -30.87 14.77 20.07
N ASN A 263 -31.85 15.17 20.88
CA ASN A 263 -32.94 14.30 21.37
C ASN A 263 -34.26 15.05 21.55
N ASP A 264 -34.47 16.11 20.76
CA ASP A 264 -35.69 16.90 20.71
C ASP A 264 -36.43 16.62 19.40
N ASN A 265 -37.56 15.91 19.47
CA ASN A 265 -38.41 15.55 18.32
C ASN A 265 -39.03 16.75 17.57
N GLN A 266 -38.85 17.97 18.08
CA GLN A 266 -39.19 19.19 17.35
C GLN A 266 -38.05 19.66 16.43
N ILE A 267 -36.83 19.12 16.59
CA ILE A 267 -35.63 19.45 15.84
C ILE A 267 -35.18 18.27 14.97
N THR A 268 -35.15 17.06 15.55
CA THR A 268 -34.68 15.85 14.87
C THR A 268 -35.58 15.52 13.67
N THR A 269 -35.06 15.75 12.47
CA THR A 269 -35.76 15.61 11.19
C THR A 269 -34.77 15.20 10.11
N ALA A 270 -35.26 14.64 9.01
CA ALA A 270 -34.39 14.26 7.87
C ALA A 270 -33.48 15.42 7.39
N SER A 271 -34.01 16.65 7.35
CA SER A 271 -33.24 17.83 6.97
C SER A 271 -32.26 18.34 8.02
N ASP A 272 -32.52 18.15 9.32
CA ASP A 272 -31.54 18.49 10.37
C ASP A 272 -30.40 17.46 10.39
N TYR A 273 -30.70 16.18 10.20
CA TYR A 273 -29.68 15.13 10.10
C TYR A 273 -28.74 15.35 8.90
N LEU A 274 -29.29 15.58 7.70
CA LEU A 274 -28.48 15.88 6.50
C LEU A 274 -27.63 17.15 6.65
N ALA A 275 -28.07 18.15 7.42
CA ALA A 275 -27.27 19.34 7.71
C ALA A 275 -26.09 19.02 8.64
N ARG A 276 -26.28 18.09 9.59
CA ARG A 276 -25.25 17.64 10.55
C ARG A 276 -24.25 16.65 9.96
N LEU A 277 -24.65 15.84 8.99
CA LEU A 277 -23.72 14.99 8.26
C LEU A 277 -22.61 15.81 7.57
N SER A 278 -22.90 17.05 7.18
CA SER A 278 -21.91 17.98 6.63
C SER A 278 -21.08 18.74 7.68
N GLU A 279 -21.33 18.56 8.98
CA GLU A 279 -20.51 19.10 10.08
C GLU A 279 -19.37 18.12 10.43
N GLU A 280 -18.19 18.64 10.82
CA GLU A 280 -17.04 17.81 11.18
C GLU A 280 -17.31 16.99 12.46
N HIS A 281 -17.45 15.67 12.32
CA HIS A 281 -17.65 14.74 13.42
C HIS A 281 -16.68 13.56 13.33
N SER A 282 -15.95 13.24 14.40
CA SER A 282 -15.16 12.00 14.44
C SER A 282 -16.00 10.74 14.66
N LEU A 283 -17.17 10.86 15.30
CA LEU A 283 -18.14 9.79 15.49
C LEU A 283 -19.56 10.35 15.40
N ILE A 284 -20.43 9.71 14.62
CA ILE A 284 -21.88 9.94 14.65
C ILE A 284 -22.56 8.66 15.14
N ARG A 285 -23.33 8.76 16.22
CA ARG A 285 -24.34 7.78 16.58
C ARG A 285 -25.70 8.28 16.12
N ILE A 286 -26.44 7.41 15.45
CA ILE A 286 -27.83 7.65 15.06
C ILE A 286 -28.74 6.59 15.68
N SER A 287 -29.86 7.00 16.26
CA SER A 287 -30.89 6.12 16.82
C SER A 287 -32.25 6.55 16.31
N VAL A 288 -32.73 5.86 15.27
CA VAL A 288 -33.92 6.25 14.49
C VAL A 288 -34.57 5.01 13.87
N HIS A 289 -35.85 5.11 13.51
CA HIS A 289 -36.51 4.07 12.74
C HIS A 289 -35.81 3.84 11.39
N GLY A 290 -35.61 2.57 11.01
CA GLY A 290 -34.88 2.18 9.81
C GLY A 290 -35.72 1.36 8.85
N PHE A 291 -35.29 1.34 7.59
CA PHE A 291 -35.75 0.41 6.57
C PHE A 291 -34.60 0.11 5.59
N GLY A 292 -34.76 -0.91 4.73
CA GLY A 292 -33.67 -1.48 3.92
C GLY A 292 -32.98 -0.59 2.88
N PHE A 293 -33.28 0.71 2.84
CA PHE A 293 -32.72 1.72 1.94
C PHE A 293 -32.72 3.14 2.55
N GLY A 294 -32.88 3.29 3.89
CA GLY A 294 -32.83 4.60 4.55
C GLY A 294 -33.30 4.63 6.00
N HIS A 295 -33.25 5.84 6.56
CA HIS A 295 -33.71 6.20 7.91
C HIS A 295 -35.03 6.97 7.84
N GLY A 296 -35.91 6.76 8.80
CA GLY A 296 -37.17 7.47 9.00
C GLY A 296 -37.15 8.30 10.28
N PHE A 297 -37.60 9.55 10.18
CA PHE A 297 -37.65 10.54 11.24
C PHE A 297 -39.08 11.08 11.41
N PHE A 298 -39.60 11.17 12.63
CA PHE A 298 -40.98 11.52 12.93
C PHE A 298 -41.12 12.84 13.68
N LYS A 299 -41.81 13.80 13.03
CA LYS A 299 -42.21 15.06 13.66
C LYS A 299 -43.71 15.27 13.57
N ASP A 300 -44.35 15.50 14.71
CA ASP A 300 -45.80 15.71 14.84
C ASP A 300 -46.63 14.62 14.08
N SER A 301 -46.24 13.36 14.23
CA SER A 301 -46.79 12.18 13.52
C SER A 301 -46.63 12.20 11.99
N THR A 302 -45.75 13.04 11.44
CA THR A 302 -45.36 13.05 10.02
C THR A 302 -43.97 12.48 9.87
N GLN A 303 -43.84 11.39 9.10
CA GLN A 303 -42.55 10.80 8.78
C GLN A 303 -41.86 11.55 7.62
N THR A 304 -40.57 11.83 7.79
CA THR A 304 -39.63 12.28 6.76
C THR A 304 -38.48 11.28 6.68
N ASN A 305 -37.84 11.11 5.53
CA ASN A 305 -36.82 10.07 5.35
C ASN A 305 -35.50 10.66 4.84
N VAL A 306 -34.40 9.98 5.17
CA VAL A 306 -33.09 10.12 4.51
C VAL A 306 -32.78 8.78 3.86
N PHE A 307 -32.56 8.78 2.56
CA PHE A 307 -32.25 7.57 1.80
C PHE A 307 -30.75 7.38 1.63
N CYS A 308 -30.35 6.16 1.23
CA CYS A 308 -28.96 5.81 0.95
C CYS A 308 -28.27 6.76 -0.07
N TRP A 309 -28.98 7.18 -1.13
CA TRP A 309 -28.45 8.16 -2.08
C TRP A 309 -28.34 9.58 -1.50
N ASP A 310 -29.21 9.98 -0.57
CA ASP A 310 -29.11 11.30 0.09
C ASP A 310 -27.85 11.37 0.97
N ILE A 311 -27.40 10.23 1.53
CA ILE A 311 -26.14 10.11 2.27
C ILE A 311 -24.96 10.23 1.30
N ASN A 312 -24.96 9.50 0.19
CA ASN A 312 -23.92 9.59 -0.83
C ASN A 312 -23.76 11.03 -1.38
N ASP A 313 -24.87 11.67 -1.75
CA ASP A 313 -24.90 13.02 -2.31
C ASP A 313 -24.48 14.11 -1.28
N ASN A 314 -24.47 13.80 0.03
CA ASN A 314 -24.04 14.71 1.09
C ASN A 314 -22.51 14.75 1.30
N ASP A 315 -21.79 13.67 0.93
CA ASP A 315 -20.40 13.38 1.31
C ASP A 315 -20.09 13.69 2.81
N PRO A 316 -20.65 12.88 3.74
CA PRO A 316 -20.62 13.17 5.17
C PRO A 316 -19.20 13.36 5.72
N CYS A 317 -19.04 14.41 6.52
CA CYS A 317 -17.79 14.79 7.17
C CYS A 317 -17.56 13.99 8.46
N CYS A 318 -17.63 12.65 8.38
CA CYS A 318 -17.47 11.77 9.53
C CYS A 318 -16.73 10.45 9.26
N LEU A 319 -15.90 10.03 10.23
CA LEU A 319 -15.03 8.85 10.15
C LEU A 319 -15.71 7.55 10.60
N PHE A 320 -16.50 7.60 11.68
CA PHE A 320 -17.03 6.42 12.37
C PHE A 320 -18.53 6.57 12.64
N TYR A 321 -19.29 5.48 12.51
CA TYR A 321 -20.75 5.50 12.63
C TYR A 321 -21.27 4.36 13.54
N ASP A 322 -22.10 4.72 14.51
CA ASP A 322 -22.90 3.78 15.34
C ASP A 322 -24.37 3.91 14.92
N VAL A 323 -24.86 2.94 14.14
CA VAL A 323 -26.16 3.00 13.46
C VAL A 323 -27.16 2.10 14.18
N PHE A 324 -28.00 2.70 15.00
CA PHE A 324 -29.12 2.03 15.66
C PHE A 324 -30.39 2.20 14.83
N SER A 325 -30.57 1.35 13.80
CA SER A 325 -31.63 1.52 12.80
C SER A 325 -31.92 0.23 12.00
N CYS A 326 -33.17 -0.26 12.02
CA CYS A 326 -33.59 -1.52 11.40
C CYS A 326 -33.31 -1.63 9.89
N GLY A 327 -32.88 -2.79 9.41
CA GLY A 327 -32.73 -3.09 7.98
C GLY A 327 -31.54 -2.44 7.26
N THR A 328 -30.76 -1.58 7.90
CA THR A 328 -29.68 -0.80 7.26
C THR A 328 -28.46 -1.65 6.90
N PHE A 329 -28.12 -2.62 7.74
CA PHE A 329 -27.00 -3.56 7.61
C PHE A 329 -27.15 -4.63 6.51
N LYS A 330 -28.24 -4.61 5.73
CA LYS A 330 -28.55 -5.66 4.73
C LYS A 330 -27.73 -5.48 3.45
N TRP A 331 -26.42 -5.74 3.54
CA TRP A 331 -25.40 -5.50 2.50
C TRP A 331 -25.65 -6.19 1.15
N TRP A 332 -26.47 -7.24 1.14
CA TRP A 332 -26.93 -7.94 -0.07
C TRP A 332 -27.98 -7.16 -0.86
N ASN A 333 -28.63 -6.15 -0.26
CA ASN A 333 -29.49 -5.20 -0.96
C ASN A 333 -28.66 -4.22 -1.81
N THR A 334 -29.18 -3.84 -2.97
CA THR A 334 -28.65 -2.71 -3.76
C THR A 334 -28.72 -1.40 -2.95
N ASN A 335 -27.62 -0.66 -2.91
CA ASN A 335 -27.46 0.60 -2.19
C ASN A 335 -27.88 0.53 -0.71
N TYR A 336 -27.32 -0.45 0.02
CA TYR A 336 -27.47 -0.51 1.48
C TYR A 336 -26.86 0.73 2.17
N VAL A 337 -27.43 1.12 3.32
CA VAL A 337 -27.19 2.43 3.94
C VAL A 337 -25.76 2.55 4.48
N ASP A 338 -25.31 1.57 5.25
CA ASP A 338 -23.97 1.56 5.85
C ASP A 338 -22.83 1.54 4.84
N GLY A 339 -23.07 0.98 3.65
CA GLY A 339 -22.11 1.02 2.56
C GLY A 339 -21.78 2.46 2.17
N TRP A 340 -22.76 3.35 2.14
CA TRP A 340 -22.53 4.75 1.82
C TRP A 340 -21.82 5.51 2.95
N TYR A 341 -22.06 5.19 4.22
CA TYR A 341 -21.26 5.74 5.32
C TYR A 341 -19.77 5.34 5.25
N VAL A 342 -19.46 4.10 4.82
CA VAL A 342 -18.07 3.60 4.73
C VAL A 342 -17.38 4.02 3.42
N PHE A 343 -18.09 4.01 2.29
CA PHE A 343 -17.55 4.31 0.97
C PHE A 343 -17.73 5.78 0.52
N SER A 344 -18.20 6.65 1.42
CA SER A 344 -18.27 8.12 1.21
C SER A 344 -16.97 8.65 0.59
N PRO A 345 -17.02 9.59 -0.39
CA PRO A 345 -15.84 10.05 -1.11
C PRO A 345 -14.70 10.58 -0.22
N SER A 346 -15.01 11.44 0.75
CA SER A 346 -14.00 12.15 1.56
C SER A 346 -13.66 11.45 2.89
N TYR A 347 -14.66 10.94 3.60
CA TYR A 347 -14.51 10.33 4.94
C TYR A 347 -15.19 8.96 5.01
N GLY A 348 -15.42 8.41 6.21
CA GLY A 348 -15.92 7.05 6.41
C GLY A 348 -14.82 6.01 6.43
N LEU A 349 -14.70 5.30 7.56
CA LEU A 349 -13.72 4.26 7.83
C LEU A 349 -14.35 3.01 8.45
N ALA A 350 -15.39 3.16 9.28
CA ALA A 350 -16.22 2.04 9.73
C ALA A 350 -17.64 2.48 10.11
N SER A 351 -18.61 1.59 9.90
CA SER A 351 -19.98 1.69 10.40
C SER A 351 -20.33 0.39 11.13
N TRP A 352 -20.99 0.46 12.28
CA TRP A 352 -21.45 -0.71 13.02
C TRP A 352 -22.79 -0.42 13.69
N GLY A 353 -23.47 -1.45 14.18
CA GLY A 353 -24.65 -1.28 15.01
C GLY A 353 -25.64 -2.43 14.88
N GLU A 354 -26.87 -2.14 15.27
CA GLU A 354 -27.93 -3.12 15.53
C GLU A 354 -29.33 -2.49 15.42
N CYS A 355 -30.37 -3.31 15.44
CA CYS A 355 -31.76 -2.83 15.42
C CYS A 355 -32.57 -3.11 16.70
N TRP A 356 -31.92 -3.68 17.72
CA TRP A 356 -32.52 -4.15 18.97
C TRP A 356 -31.76 -3.58 20.17
N PRO A 357 -32.42 -3.20 21.28
CA PRO A 357 -31.81 -2.41 22.34
C PRO A 357 -30.92 -3.26 23.26
N GLY A 358 -29.64 -3.38 22.94
CA GLY A 358 -28.64 -4.00 23.81
C GLY A 358 -27.84 -3.00 24.66
N ASN A 359 -26.87 -3.52 25.42
CA ASN A 359 -26.07 -2.71 26.35
C ASN A 359 -24.80 -2.14 25.68
N ALA A 360 -24.97 -1.19 24.77
CA ALA A 360 -23.88 -0.49 24.07
C ALA A 360 -22.82 0.14 25.01
N GLY A 361 -23.13 0.30 26.31
CA GLY A 361 -22.15 0.72 27.32
C GLY A 361 -20.96 -0.22 27.46
N ILE A 362 -21.11 -1.52 27.18
CA ILE A 362 -20.01 -2.50 27.16
C ILE A 362 -19.03 -2.16 26.04
N PHE A 363 -19.55 -1.99 24.82
CA PHE A 363 -18.78 -1.63 23.63
C PHE A 363 -17.97 -0.33 23.82
N TYR A 364 -18.63 0.73 24.30
CA TYR A 364 -17.95 2.00 24.57
C TYR A 364 -16.95 1.93 25.73
N HIS A 365 -17.20 1.08 26.73
CA HIS A 365 -16.22 0.82 27.78
C HIS A 365 -14.97 0.11 27.22
N ALA A 366 -15.14 -0.94 26.41
CA ALA A 366 -14.06 -1.66 25.76
C ALA A 366 -13.17 -0.75 24.90
N LEU A 367 -13.77 0.13 24.10
CA LEU A 367 -13.06 1.16 23.34
C LEU A 367 -12.29 2.13 24.27
N SER A 368 -12.90 2.56 25.39
CA SER A 368 -12.22 3.43 26.37
C SER A 368 -10.96 2.78 26.99
N GLN A 369 -10.98 1.45 27.20
CA GLN A 369 -9.82 0.69 27.66
C GLN A 369 -8.78 0.44 26.55
N GLY A 370 -9.10 0.77 25.30
CA GLY A 370 -8.16 0.73 24.18
C GLY A 370 -8.20 -0.49 23.30
N LYS A 371 -9.33 -1.21 23.29
CA LYS A 371 -9.63 -2.17 22.24
C LYS A 371 -9.92 -1.44 20.91
N CYS A 372 -9.68 -2.14 19.81
CA CYS A 372 -10.21 -1.77 18.50
C CYS A 372 -11.72 -2.06 18.41
N LEU A 373 -12.36 -1.59 17.34
CA LEU A 373 -13.78 -1.84 17.04
C LEU A 373 -14.14 -3.33 17.13
N GLY A 374 -13.36 -4.21 16.51
CA GLY A 374 -13.57 -5.66 16.58
C GLY A 374 -13.41 -6.22 17.99
N GLY A 375 -12.37 -5.81 18.72
CA GLY A 375 -12.17 -6.24 20.10
C GLY A 375 -13.28 -5.78 21.06
N ALA A 376 -13.91 -4.63 20.79
CA ALA A 376 -15.08 -4.14 21.50
C ALA A 376 -16.38 -4.85 21.07
N GLN A 377 -16.52 -5.16 19.77
CA GLN A 377 -17.64 -5.95 19.24
C GLN A 377 -17.66 -7.36 19.85
N LEU A 378 -16.49 -7.99 20.00
CA LEU A 378 -16.37 -9.32 20.61
C LEU A 378 -16.91 -9.33 22.05
N GLU A 379 -16.43 -8.42 22.91
CA GLU A 379 -16.93 -8.31 24.29
C GLU A 379 -18.43 -8.02 24.35
N TYR A 380 -18.90 -7.13 23.49
CA TYR A 380 -20.33 -6.78 23.41
C TYR A 380 -21.21 -7.98 23.07
N LEU A 381 -20.88 -8.70 21.99
CA LEU A 381 -21.65 -9.86 21.54
C LEU A 381 -21.53 -11.04 22.50
N SER A 382 -20.33 -11.33 23.05
CA SER A 382 -20.16 -12.44 24.00
C SER A 382 -20.97 -12.27 25.30
N GLU A 383 -21.31 -11.04 25.70
CA GLU A 383 -22.24 -10.79 26.83
C GLU A 383 -23.71 -10.80 26.40
N TRP A 384 -24.05 -10.29 25.20
CA TRP A 384 -25.44 -9.98 24.84
C TRP A 384 -26.14 -11.04 23.97
N ILE A 385 -25.41 -11.85 23.21
CA ILE A 385 -25.99 -12.76 22.20
C ILE A 385 -26.88 -13.87 22.79
N THR A 386 -26.62 -14.28 24.05
CA THR A 386 -27.49 -15.20 24.78
C THR A 386 -28.86 -14.58 25.07
N GLU A 387 -28.98 -13.25 25.20
CA GLU A 387 -30.28 -12.58 25.30
C GLU A 387 -30.98 -12.48 23.93
N MET A 388 -30.22 -12.27 22.84
CA MET A 388 -30.75 -12.24 21.47
C MET A 388 -31.39 -13.58 21.06
N SER A 389 -30.69 -14.71 21.30
CA SER A 389 -31.17 -16.03 20.89
C SER A 389 -32.45 -16.46 21.61
N TYR A 390 -32.68 -16.00 22.85
CA TYR A 390 -33.95 -16.19 23.56
C TYR A 390 -35.11 -15.32 23.04
N LEU A 391 -34.84 -14.28 22.25
CA LEU A 391 -35.84 -13.32 21.78
C LEU A 391 -36.32 -13.59 20.35
N GLY A 392 -35.66 -14.47 19.59
CA GLY A 392 -35.99 -14.74 18.19
C GLY A 392 -35.77 -13.50 17.32
N GLY A 393 -34.54 -12.97 17.32
CA GLY A 393 -34.18 -11.79 16.54
C GLY A 393 -33.60 -12.13 15.17
N ASP A 394 -33.92 -11.33 14.16
CA ASP A 394 -33.26 -11.35 12.83
C ASP A 394 -31.76 -11.05 12.97
N PHE A 395 -30.93 -12.10 13.04
CA PHE A 395 -29.47 -12.00 13.11
C PHE A 395 -28.85 -11.28 11.89
N GLY A 396 -29.60 -11.06 10.80
CA GLY A 396 -29.18 -10.28 9.64
C GLY A 396 -29.22 -8.75 9.83
N ASP A 397 -29.73 -8.26 10.96
CA ASP A 397 -29.82 -6.82 11.28
C ASP A 397 -28.72 -6.33 12.26
N PHE A 398 -27.67 -7.13 12.48
CA PHE A 398 -26.45 -6.72 13.18
C PHE A 398 -25.26 -6.71 12.21
N GLY A 399 -24.46 -5.63 12.22
CA GLY A 399 -23.34 -5.50 11.27
C GLY A 399 -22.16 -4.68 11.76
N MET A 400 -21.01 -4.90 11.11
CA MET A 400 -19.85 -4.02 11.18
C MET A 400 -19.17 -4.02 9.81
N PHE A 401 -19.03 -2.85 9.22
CA PHE A 401 -18.41 -2.61 7.92
C PHE A 401 -17.20 -1.70 8.05
N GLY A 402 -16.24 -1.86 7.13
CA GLY A 402 -14.99 -1.10 7.16
C GLY A 402 -13.89 -1.84 7.93
N ASP A 403 -13.03 -1.10 8.62
CA ASP A 403 -11.83 -1.66 9.27
C ASP A 403 -12.05 -1.90 10.77
N PRO A 404 -12.14 -3.17 11.20
CA PRO A 404 -12.38 -3.54 12.59
C PRO A 404 -11.17 -3.31 13.51
N THR A 405 -9.99 -3.06 12.97
CA THR A 405 -8.76 -2.90 13.75
C THR A 405 -8.53 -1.47 14.24
N LEU A 406 -9.27 -0.49 13.69
CA LEU A 406 -9.22 0.90 14.13
C LEU A 406 -9.81 1.09 15.53
N ALA A 407 -9.41 2.18 16.20
CA ALA A 407 -9.90 2.58 17.51
C ALA A 407 -10.39 4.05 17.49
N PRO A 408 -11.71 4.30 17.45
CA PRO A 408 -12.27 5.65 17.46
C PRO A 408 -11.78 6.49 18.65
N GLY A 409 -11.58 7.79 18.45
CA GLY A 409 -11.04 8.71 19.48
C GLY A 409 -9.52 8.61 19.73
N ARG A 410 -8.85 7.57 19.23
CA ARG A 410 -7.39 7.40 19.30
C ARG A 410 -6.72 7.83 17.99
N ILE A 411 -6.59 9.14 17.79
CA ILE A 411 -5.68 9.68 16.78
C ILE A 411 -4.25 9.34 17.21
N ARG A 412 -3.47 8.73 16.32
CA ARG A 412 -2.04 8.49 16.52
C ARG A 412 -1.31 9.83 16.46
N GLU A 413 -0.89 10.36 17.62
CA GLU A 413 -0.06 11.56 17.65
C GLU A 413 1.33 11.24 17.06
N LEU A 414 1.62 11.84 15.90
CA LEU A 414 2.93 11.80 15.26
C LEU A 414 3.99 12.33 16.25
N THR A 415 4.95 11.48 16.62
CA THR A 415 6.05 11.91 17.47
C THR A 415 7.06 12.66 16.61
N LEU A 416 7.12 13.98 16.73
CA LEU A 416 8.01 14.81 15.93
C LEU A 416 9.31 15.10 16.67
N ILE A 417 10.44 14.75 16.05
CA ILE A 417 11.80 15.04 16.55
C ILE A 417 12.51 15.99 15.57
N TYR A 418 13.12 17.04 16.13
CA TYR A 418 13.90 18.02 15.37
C TYR A 418 15.41 17.80 15.55
N ILE A 419 16.17 17.99 14.48
CA ILE A 419 17.63 17.92 14.46
C ILE A 419 18.22 19.18 13.84
N ASP A 420 19.14 19.82 14.55
CA ASP A 420 19.87 20.98 14.07
C ASP A 420 21.21 21.09 14.80
N ALA A 421 22.31 21.12 14.04
CA ALA A 421 23.65 21.25 14.61
C ALA A 421 23.94 22.66 15.16
N ASP A 422 23.21 23.69 14.69
CA ASP A 422 23.29 25.07 15.17
C ASP A 422 22.37 25.33 16.39
N ALA A 423 21.54 24.36 16.81
CA ALA A 423 20.67 24.53 17.98
C ALA A 423 21.45 24.67 19.29
N VAL A 424 21.01 25.60 20.15
CA VAL A 424 21.73 26.01 21.39
C VAL A 424 20.99 25.70 22.69
N GLY A 425 19.79 25.10 22.61
CA GLY A 425 18.94 24.77 23.75
C GLY A 425 19.26 23.42 24.40
N ASP A 426 18.22 22.78 24.94
CA ASP A 426 18.34 21.59 25.81
C ASP A 426 18.77 20.28 25.11
N ASN A 427 19.01 20.28 23.79
CA ASN A 427 19.39 19.10 23.00
C ASN A 427 18.47 17.88 23.26
N ASN A 428 17.15 18.08 23.10
CA ASN A 428 16.11 17.12 23.45
C ASN A 428 15.10 16.80 22.31
N GLY A 429 15.28 17.40 21.14
CA GLY A 429 14.53 17.13 19.92
C GLY A 429 13.12 17.73 19.84
N LYS A 430 12.64 18.51 20.83
CA LYS A 430 11.22 18.91 20.91
C LYS A 430 10.79 20.09 20.02
N ASN A 431 11.74 20.89 19.55
CA ASN A 431 11.55 22.02 18.64
C ASN A 431 12.93 22.48 18.12
N TRP A 432 12.99 23.36 17.12
CA TRP A 432 14.25 23.83 16.53
C TRP A 432 15.25 24.46 17.52
N GLU A 433 14.80 25.18 18.56
CA GLU A 433 15.72 25.75 19.57
C GLU A 433 16.36 24.65 20.43
N ASN A 434 15.63 23.56 20.68
CA ASN A 434 16.04 22.44 21.52
C ASN A 434 16.31 21.17 20.71
N ALA A 435 16.59 21.30 19.41
CA ALA A 435 16.79 20.19 18.49
C ALA A 435 18.00 19.35 18.90
N TYR A 436 18.05 18.08 18.48
CA TYR A 436 19.26 17.29 18.66
C TYR A 436 20.38 17.82 17.77
N ASN A 437 21.59 17.98 18.31
CA ASN A 437 22.76 18.40 17.53
C ASN A 437 23.38 17.25 16.71
N SER A 438 22.93 16.00 16.89
CA SER A 438 23.37 14.86 16.08
C SER A 438 22.20 13.98 15.64
N LEU A 439 22.32 13.40 14.43
CA LEU A 439 21.37 12.43 13.92
C LEU A 439 21.42 11.11 14.69
N GLN A 440 22.54 10.74 15.30
CA GLN A 440 22.61 9.53 16.10
C GLN A 440 21.81 9.63 17.40
N ASP A 441 21.78 10.80 18.05
CA ASP A 441 20.99 11.02 19.27
C ASP A 441 19.48 10.98 18.96
N ALA A 442 19.07 11.66 17.89
CA ALA A 442 17.68 11.65 17.41
C ALA A 442 17.23 10.24 16.99
N LEU A 443 18.05 9.52 16.22
CA LEU A 443 17.79 8.11 15.89
C LEU A 443 17.73 7.23 17.12
N SER A 444 18.56 7.47 18.14
CA SER A 444 18.51 6.70 19.41
C SER A 444 17.20 6.93 20.17
N ALA A 445 16.71 8.17 20.19
CA ALA A 445 15.44 8.54 20.81
C ALA A 445 14.20 8.09 20.01
N ALA A 446 14.32 7.96 18.68
CA ALA A 446 13.19 7.63 17.81
C ALA A 446 12.66 6.19 18.02
N SER A 447 11.34 6.10 18.19
CA SER A 447 10.56 4.87 18.17
C SER A 447 9.69 4.79 16.91
N TRP A 448 9.04 3.65 16.71
CA TRP A 448 8.03 3.50 15.67
C TRP A 448 6.95 4.61 15.75
N GLY A 449 6.58 5.21 14.63
CA GLY A 449 5.71 6.40 14.56
C GLY A 449 6.40 7.75 14.79
N THR A 450 7.74 7.79 14.75
CA THR A 450 8.50 9.04 14.81
C THR A 450 8.73 9.61 13.41
N GLU A 451 8.42 10.89 13.22
CA GLU A 451 8.95 11.68 12.12
C GLU A 451 10.11 12.55 12.63
N ILE A 452 11.20 12.60 11.86
CA ILE A 452 12.43 13.31 12.19
C ILE A 452 12.69 14.40 11.14
N HIS A 453 12.61 15.67 11.54
CA HIS A 453 12.93 16.82 10.68
C HIS A 453 14.38 17.25 10.89
N VAL A 454 15.15 17.29 9.80
CA VAL A 454 16.59 17.57 9.83
C VAL A 454 16.90 18.87 9.09
N ALA A 455 17.51 19.82 9.80
CA ALA A 455 17.97 21.08 9.24
C ALA A 455 19.05 20.89 8.16
N GLN A 456 19.36 21.97 7.45
CA GLN A 456 20.53 22.08 6.58
C GLN A 456 21.84 22.03 7.39
N ASP A 457 22.56 20.91 7.33
CA ASP A 457 23.99 20.84 7.66
C ASP A 457 24.61 19.54 7.12
N ILE A 458 25.89 19.31 7.42
CA ILE A 458 26.63 18.07 7.20
C ILE A 458 26.64 17.24 8.49
N TYR A 459 25.87 16.17 8.49
CA TYR A 459 25.78 15.20 9.58
C TYR A 459 26.73 14.03 9.33
N MET A 460 27.63 13.80 10.28
CA MET A 460 28.60 12.70 10.28
C MET A 460 28.15 11.60 11.24
N PRO A 461 28.25 10.30 10.86
CA PRO A 461 27.75 9.21 11.69
C PRO A 461 28.62 8.92 12.92
N ASP A 462 29.85 9.45 12.99
CA ASP A 462 30.75 9.30 14.14
C ASP A 462 30.47 10.32 15.28
N LYS A 463 29.34 11.04 15.22
CA LYS A 463 28.93 12.07 16.17
C LYS A 463 27.66 11.64 16.93
N GLY A 464 27.58 12.01 18.21
CA GLY A 464 26.47 11.68 19.10
C GLY A 464 26.91 10.90 20.35
N ALA A 465 25.98 10.67 21.27
CA ALA A 465 26.25 9.97 22.51
C ALA A 465 26.57 8.48 22.26
N GLY A 466 27.70 8.00 22.80
CA GLY A 466 28.11 6.59 22.73
C GLY A 466 28.83 6.19 21.43
N VAL A 467 29.02 7.10 20.47
CA VAL A 467 29.77 6.84 19.23
C VAL A 467 31.25 7.15 19.42
N SER A 468 32.13 6.39 18.73
CA SER A 468 33.57 6.65 18.70
C SER A 468 33.96 7.50 17.49
N ILE A 469 34.57 8.66 17.74
CA ILE A 469 35.04 9.58 16.70
C ILE A 469 36.06 8.88 15.78
N GLY A 470 35.88 9.01 14.47
CA GLY A 470 36.72 8.36 13.46
C GLY A 470 36.57 6.83 13.35
N ASP A 471 35.55 6.23 13.96
CA ASP A 471 35.24 4.81 13.76
C ASP A 471 34.59 4.57 12.39
N ARG A 472 35.28 3.84 11.51
CA ARG A 472 34.81 3.50 10.16
C ARG A 472 33.55 2.63 10.16
N ALA A 473 33.15 2.03 11.29
CA ALA A 473 31.91 1.29 11.44
C ALA A 473 30.71 2.18 11.86
N ALA A 474 30.93 3.47 12.14
CA ALA A 474 29.84 4.39 12.50
C ALA A 474 28.93 4.66 11.30
N MET A 475 27.62 4.48 11.49
CA MET A 475 26.61 4.49 10.42
C MET A 475 25.25 4.98 10.93
N PHE A 476 24.44 5.59 10.05
CA PHE A 476 23.05 5.91 10.34
C PHE A 476 22.15 4.69 10.03
N GLN A 477 21.64 4.01 11.06
CA GLN A 477 20.76 2.86 10.88
C GLN A 477 19.29 3.31 10.72
N LEU A 478 18.65 2.92 9.61
CA LEU A 478 17.23 3.12 9.41
C LEU A 478 16.42 2.23 10.37
N LYS A 479 15.30 2.73 10.86
CA LYS A 479 14.39 2.07 11.80
C LYS A 479 13.01 1.88 11.17
N ASN A 480 12.37 0.74 11.43
CA ASN A 480 11.01 0.48 10.96
C ASN A 480 10.03 1.52 11.52
N GLY A 481 9.14 2.05 10.69
CA GLY A 481 8.20 3.12 11.05
C GLY A 481 8.83 4.41 11.56
N VAL A 482 10.08 4.70 11.20
CA VAL A 482 10.71 6.00 11.42
C VAL A 482 10.89 6.68 10.08
N VAL A 483 10.34 7.89 9.97
CA VAL A 483 10.41 8.74 8.79
C VAL A 483 11.46 9.82 9.03
N ILE A 484 12.48 9.90 8.19
CA ILE A 484 13.56 10.88 8.31
C ILE A 484 13.50 11.81 7.10
N LYS A 485 13.32 13.11 7.33
CA LYS A 485 13.19 14.14 6.28
C LYS A 485 14.27 15.21 6.44
N GLY A 486 15.18 15.29 5.47
CA GLY A 486 16.09 16.43 5.30
C GLY A 486 15.40 17.61 4.61
N GLY A 487 16.13 18.67 4.31
CA GLY A 487 15.60 19.79 3.50
C GLY A 487 15.00 20.95 4.29
N TYR A 488 15.19 21.04 5.61
CA TYR A 488 14.59 22.08 6.44
C TYR A 488 15.51 23.28 6.68
N ALA A 489 14.91 24.47 6.79
CA ALA A 489 15.61 25.71 7.04
C ALA A 489 16.35 25.73 8.38
N GLY A 490 15.74 25.22 9.45
CA GLY A 490 16.36 25.08 10.77
C GLY A 490 16.33 26.34 11.65
N PHE A 491 16.96 26.23 12.80
CA PHE A 491 17.10 27.25 13.83
C PHE A 491 17.72 28.55 13.27
N GLY A 492 17.33 29.69 13.84
CA GLY A 492 17.79 31.02 13.40
C GLY A 492 17.23 31.52 12.06
N GLN A 493 16.55 30.70 11.27
CA GLN A 493 15.88 31.13 10.03
C GLN A 493 14.55 31.85 10.31
N SER A 494 14.06 32.63 9.32
CA SER A 494 12.80 33.38 9.44
C SER A 494 11.56 32.49 9.48
N ASP A 495 11.65 31.30 8.89
CA ASP A 495 10.69 30.21 9.00
C ASP A 495 11.48 28.90 9.11
N PRO A 496 11.78 28.42 10.33
CA PRO A 496 12.53 27.19 10.56
C PRO A 496 11.90 25.93 9.96
N ASN A 497 10.57 25.92 9.81
CA ASN A 497 9.82 24.78 9.25
C ASN A 497 9.77 24.78 7.72
N MET A 498 10.27 25.83 7.05
CA MET A 498 10.27 25.89 5.60
C MET A 498 11.13 24.76 5.02
N ARG A 499 10.51 23.88 4.26
CA ARG A 499 11.17 22.74 3.61
C ARG A 499 11.36 22.98 2.12
N ASP A 500 12.59 22.83 1.65
CA ASP A 500 12.99 22.89 0.24
C ASP A 500 14.33 22.15 0.10
N VAL A 501 14.28 20.93 -0.46
CA VAL A 501 15.43 20.02 -0.58
C VAL A 501 16.51 20.53 -1.54
N HIS A 502 16.21 21.49 -2.41
CA HIS A 502 17.18 22.10 -3.32
C HIS A 502 17.89 23.31 -2.68
N LYS A 503 17.18 24.03 -1.80
CA LYS A 503 17.67 25.23 -1.12
C LYS A 503 18.40 24.92 0.20
N TYR A 504 17.78 24.12 1.07
CA TYR A 504 18.27 23.84 2.42
C TYR A 504 18.92 22.45 2.45
N LYS A 505 20.20 22.37 2.08
CA LYS A 505 20.85 21.08 1.83
C LYS A 505 21.20 20.37 3.14
N THR A 506 20.59 19.21 3.35
CA THR A 506 20.97 18.27 4.42
C THR A 506 21.86 17.16 3.83
N VAL A 507 23.05 16.97 4.40
CA VAL A 507 24.07 16.04 3.90
C VAL A 507 24.37 14.99 4.96
N LEU A 508 24.31 13.71 4.61
CA LEU A 508 24.86 12.60 5.39
C LEU A 508 26.24 12.27 4.80
N SER A 509 27.31 12.52 5.55
CA SER A 509 28.68 12.39 5.05
C SER A 509 29.47 11.31 5.77
N GLY A 510 30.13 10.47 4.99
CA GLY A 510 31.09 9.48 5.47
C GLY A 510 32.49 10.03 5.77
N ASP A 511 32.78 11.31 5.50
CA ASP A 511 34.09 11.96 5.71
C ASP A 511 34.35 12.26 7.22
N ILE A 512 34.50 11.20 8.01
CA ILE A 512 34.58 11.23 9.49
C ILE A 512 35.99 11.45 10.04
N GLY A 513 37.03 11.39 9.20
CA GLY A 513 38.43 11.40 9.61
C GLY A 513 39.18 12.65 9.14
N LEU A 514 40.18 12.46 8.27
CA LEU A 514 40.88 13.57 7.63
C LEU A 514 40.11 13.98 6.37
N SER A 515 39.68 15.24 6.30
CA SER A 515 38.85 15.72 5.20
C SER A 515 39.43 15.40 3.81
N GLU A 516 38.58 14.86 2.94
CA GLU A 516 38.91 14.36 1.59
C GLU A 516 39.83 13.11 1.57
N VAL A 517 40.02 12.38 2.67
CA VAL A 517 40.90 11.19 2.76
C VAL A 517 40.09 9.89 2.85
N ASN A 518 39.55 9.45 1.70
CA ASN A 518 38.67 8.28 1.56
C ASN A 518 39.05 7.03 2.39
N SER A 519 40.33 6.78 2.68
CA SER A 519 40.77 5.61 3.47
C SER A 519 40.33 5.60 4.93
N ASP A 520 39.94 6.73 5.51
CA ASP A 520 39.42 6.81 6.89
C ASP A 520 37.90 7.11 6.97
N ASN A 521 37.24 7.35 5.83
CA ASN A 521 35.77 7.46 5.74
C ASN A 521 35.03 6.21 6.24
N THR A 522 33.79 6.37 6.71
CA THR A 522 32.92 5.21 7.06
C THR A 522 32.75 4.21 5.91
N TYR A 523 32.51 2.94 6.25
CA TYR A 523 32.18 1.91 5.26
C TYR A 523 30.81 2.15 4.62
N HIS A 524 29.80 2.47 5.43
CA HIS A 524 28.41 2.65 5.02
C HIS A 524 27.87 3.92 5.68
N VAL A 525 27.40 4.90 4.90
CA VAL A 525 26.81 6.11 5.49
C VAL A 525 25.48 5.78 6.17
N VAL A 526 24.67 4.96 5.50
CA VAL A 526 23.34 4.52 5.96
C VAL A 526 23.26 2.99 5.90
N VAL A 527 22.53 2.36 6.83
CA VAL A 527 22.28 0.92 6.82
C VAL A 527 20.80 0.58 7.00
N ALA A 528 20.33 -0.36 6.18
CA ALA A 528 19.04 -1.03 6.26
C ALA A 528 19.26 -2.54 6.47
N VAL A 529 18.53 -3.14 7.40
CA VAL A 529 18.64 -4.57 7.73
C VAL A 529 17.26 -5.22 7.84
N SER A 530 17.22 -6.55 7.87
CA SER A 530 16.06 -7.43 7.71
C SER A 530 14.93 -7.35 8.75
N SER A 531 14.74 -6.20 9.40
CA SER A 531 13.68 -5.89 10.36
C SER A 531 12.98 -4.56 10.02
N ILE A 532 13.11 -4.05 8.79
CA ILE A 532 12.49 -2.79 8.35
C ILE A 532 11.74 -2.96 7.02
N GLY A 533 10.50 -2.44 6.97
CA GLY A 533 9.67 -2.36 5.78
C GLY A 533 9.63 -0.96 5.16
N SER A 534 8.66 -0.72 4.29
CA SER A 534 8.47 0.54 3.54
C SER A 534 8.24 1.78 4.41
N SER A 535 7.78 1.58 5.65
CA SER A 535 7.60 2.63 6.66
C SER A 535 8.90 3.18 7.25
N ALA A 536 10.05 2.57 6.94
CA ALA A 536 11.36 3.20 7.13
C ALA A 536 11.65 4.11 5.93
N VAL A 537 11.52 5.42 6.13
CA VAL A 537 11.60 6.42 5.05
C VAL A 537 12.84 7.31 5.22
N LEU A 538 13.60 7.49 4.14
CA LEU A 538 14.71 8.45 4.05
C LEU A 538 14.44 9.42 2.89
N ASP A 539 14.09 10.66 3.20
CA ASP A 539 13.66 11.65 2.21
C ASP A 539 14.48 12.95 2.22
N GLY A 540 14.98 13.39 1.05
CA GLY A 540 15.56 14.73 0.88
C GLY A 540 16.99 14.92 1.38
N PHE A 541 17.85 13.90 1.29
CA PHE A 541 19.25 13.93 1.73
C PHE A 541 20.26 13.88 0.59
N THR A 542 21.42 14.49 0.75
CA THR A 542 22.62 14.13 -0.01
C THR A 542 23.43 13.11 0.78
N ILE A 543 23.63 11.90 0.26
CA ILE A 543 24.42 10.83 0.88
C ILE A 543 25.76 10.75 0.15
N THR A 544 26.87 10.96 0.86
CA THR A 544 28.19 11.10 0.24
C THR A 544 29.34 10.53 1.07
N SER A 545 30.48 10.31 0.40
CA SER A 545 31.75 9.94 1.01
C SER A 545 31.79 8.59 1.73
N GLY A 546 30.84 7.68 1.51
CA GLY A 546 30.97 6.30 1.98
C GLY A 546 32.04 5.52 1.21
N ASN A 547 32.82 4.66 1.90
CA ASN A 547 33.90 3.86 1.30
C ASN A 547 33.93 2.41 1.82
N ALA A 548 33.02 1.59 1.29
CA ALA A 548 32.89 0.17 1.58
C ALA A 548 34.12 -0.62 1.06
N SER A 549 35.10 -0.85 1.95
CA SER A 549 36.45 -1.33 1.64
C SER A 549 36.93 -2.37 2.65
N GLY A 550 37.87 -3.22 2.25
CA GLY A 550 38.36 -4.31 3.12
C GLY A 550 37.30 -5.40 3.29
N ASP A 551 36.99 -5.76 4.54
CA ASP A 551 36.02 -6.82 4.85
C ASP A 551 34.56 -6.39 4.57
N ASN A 552 34.26 -5.08 4.64
CA ASN A 552 32.94 -4.50 4.38
C ASN A 552 32.88 -3.93 2.95
N TYR A 553 32.78 -4.80 1.94
CA TYR A 553 33.01 -4.44 0.54
C TYR A 553 31.77 -3.98 -0.26
N CYS A 554 30.59 -3.84 0.36
CA CYS A 554 29.33 -3.49 -0.31
C CYS A 554 28.67 -2.22 0.26
N GLY A 555 27.97 -1.43 -0.55
CA GLY A 555 27.05 -0.39 -0.08
C GLY A 555 27.75 0.82 0.52
N GLY A 556 28.41 1.64 -0.30
CA GLY A 556 29.09 2.84 0.19
C GLY A 556 28.12 3.87 0.79
N GLY A 557 27.11 4.28 0.01
CA GLY A 557 26.04 5.16 0.50
C GLY A 557 25.08 4.44 1.43
N ILE A 558 24.38 3.42 0.91
CA ILE A 558 23.51 2.53 1.70
C ILE A 558 23.93 1.06 1.53
N TYR A 559 24.08 0.35 2.64
CA TYR A 559 24.07 -1.11 2.68
C TYR A 559 22.69 -1.60 3.15
N ASN A 560 21.98 -2.35 2.29
CA ASN A 560 20.66 -2.91 2.56
C ASN A 560 20.68 -4.44 2.41
N GLU A 561 20.40 -5.18 3.49
CA GLU A 561 20.29 -6.65 3.48
C GLU A 561 18.95 -7.07 4.09
N GLY A 562 18.04 -7.58 3.25
CA GLY A 562 16.70 -8.02 3.66
C GLY A 562 15.71 -6.91 4.06
N GLY A 563 16.06 -5.63 3.96
CA GLY A 563 15.17 -4.51 4.27
C GLY A 563 14.46 -3.94 3.04
N TRP A 564 13.26 -3.37 3.24
CA TRP A 564 12.42 -2.80 2.18
C TRP A 564 12.15 -1.28 2.35
N PRO A 565 13.15 -0.43 2.64
CA PRO A 565 12.93 0.99 2.93
C PRO A 565 12.43 1.78 1.72
N THR A 566 11.77 2.90 2.00
CA THR A 566 11.46 3.94 1.00
C THR A 566 12.57 4.99 1.01
N VAL A 567 13.20 5.23 -0.13
CA VAL A 567 14.27 6.22 -0.31
C VAL A 567 13.83 7.21 -1.39
N SER A 568 13.62 8.46 -1.02
CA SER A 568 13.03 9.46 -1.90
C SER A 568 13.77 10.80 -1.89
N ASN A 569 13.71 11.54 -3.00
CA ASN A 569 14.31 12.88 -3.14
C ASN A 569 15.82 12.96 -2.75
N CYS A 570 16.56 11.86 -2.84
CA CYS A 570 17.93 11.75 -2.34
C CYS A 570 18.99 11.86 -3.46
N ILE A 571 20.17 12.39 -3.10
CA ILE A 571 21.34 12.49 -4.00
C ILE A 571 22.47 11.62 -3.44
N PHE A 572 22.73 10.48 -4.07
CA PHE A 572 23.89 9.63 -3.80
C PHE A 572 25.07 10.11 -4.63
N THR A 573 26.13 10.62 -4.01
CA THR A 573 27.30 11.10 -4.77
C THR A 573 28.65 10.81 -4.15
N ALA A 574 29.63 10.48 -5.00
CA ALA A 574 31.01 10.17 -4.61
C ALA A 574 31.16 9.00 -3.60
N ASN A 575 30.17 8.11 -3.52
CA ASN A 575 30.27 6.91 -2.69
C ASN A 575 31.01 5.78 -3.45
N THR A 576 31.83 5.02 -2.73
CA THR A 576 32.71 3.98 -3.29
C THR A 576 32.50 2.64 -2.60
N ALA A 577 32.50 1.55 -3.37
CA ALA A 577 32.54 0.19 -2.85
C ALA A 577 33.59 -0.66 -3.58
N SER A 578 34.37 -1.45 -2.86
CA SER A 578 35.36 -2.37 -3.46
C SER A 578 34.73 -3.61 -4.11
N GLY A 579 33.47 -3.90 -3.77
CA GLY A 579 32.61 -4.91 -4.39
C GLY A 579 31.34 -4.28 -5.00
N GLN A 580 30.23 -4.26 -4.26
CA GLN A 580 28.89 -4.01 -4.84
C GLN A 580 28.24 -2.73 -4.35
N GLY A 581 27.56 -2.00 -5.23
CA GLY A 581 26.70 -0.88 -4.86
C GLY A 581 27.48 0.31 -4.31
N GLY A 582 28.01 1.17 -5.19
CA GLY A 582 28.71 2.39 -4.76
C GLY A 582 27.74 3.31 -4.03
N GLY A 583 26.63 3.67 -4.67
CA GLY A 583 25.51 4.37 -4.05
C GLY A 583 24.71 3.47 -3.09
N ILE A 584 24.04 2.43 -3.61
CA ILE A 584 23.23 1.49 -2.81
C ILE A 584 23.61 0.03 -3.15
N HIS A 585 23.82 -0.78 -2.12
CA HIS A 585 23.80 -2.24 -2.24
C HIS A 585 22.49 -2.80 -1.69
N ASN A 586 21.78 -3.55 -2.52
CA ASN A 586 20.57 -4.30 -2.20
C ASN A 586 20.88 -5.80 -2.26
N GLY A 587 21.11 -6.38 -1.08
CA GLY A 587 21.39 -7.79 -0.86
C GLY A 587 20.13 -8.67 -0.90
N ARG A 588 20.23 -9.87 -0.33
CA ARG A 588 19.19 -10.89 -0.48
C ARG A 588 17.87 -10.46 0.14
N TRP A 589 16.77 -10.81 -0.53
CA TRP A 589 15.41 -10.54 -0.07
C TRP A 589 15.10 -9.06 0.20
N SER A 590 15.87 -8.14 -0.41
CA SER A 590 15.62 -6.70 -0.33
C SER A 590 14.76 -6.22 -1.51
N ASN A 591 13.75 -5.42 -1.19
CA ASN A 591 12.75 -4.88 -2.11
C ASN A 591 12.53 -3.37 -1.83
N PRO A 592 13.57 -2.52 -1.87
CA PRO A 592 13.40 -1.10 -1.58
C PRO A 592 12.66 -0.39 -2.71
N THR A 593 12.01 0.72 -2.32
CA THR A 593 11.37 1.66 -3.23
C THR A 593 12.24 2.91 -3.32
N VAL A 594 12.78 3.20 -4.51
CA VAL A 594 13.70 4.32 -4.76
C VAL A 594 13.05 5.29 -5.74
N ILE A 595 12.73 6.51 -5.30
CA ILE A 595 11.90 7.47 -6.06
C ILE A 595 12.59 8.84 -6.12
N ASP A 596 12.54 9.53 -7.26
CA ASP A 596 13.03 10.92 -7.44
C ASP A 596 14.51 11.11 -6.98
N CYS A 597 15.33 10.05 -7.09
CA CYS A 597 16.70 10.04 -6.60
C CYS A 597 17.73 10.28 -7.73
N ARG A 598 18.89 10.84 -7.37
CA ARG A 598 20.04 11.02 -8.27
C ARG A 598 21.26 10.25 -7.78
N PHE A 599 21.86 9.45 -8.65
CA PHE A 599 23.11 8.72 -8.43
C PHE A 599 24.19 9.35 -9.29
N VAL A 600 25.12 10.09 -8.68
CA VAL A 600 26.09 10.93 -9.40
C VAL A 600 27.53 10.58 -9.00
N ARG A 601 28.34 10.05 -9.93
CA ARG A 601 29.77 9.74 -9.72
C ARG A 601 30.04 8.77 -8.56
N ASN A 602 29.18 7.77 -8.38
CA ASN A 602 29.46 6.66 -7.47
C ASN A 602 30.26 5.56 -8.18
N SER A 603 31.05 4.77 -7.44
CA SER A 603 31.95 3.77 -8.03
C SER A 603 31.91 2.42 -7.30
N ALA A 604 31.90 1.31 -8.06
CA ALA A 604 31.92 -0.05 -7.51
C ALA A 604 32.73 -1.04 -8.37
N HIS A 605 32.89 -2.29 -7.93
CA HIS A 605 33.14 -3.39 -8.88
C HIS A 605 31.86 -3.71 -9.68
N GLU A 606 30.72 -3.64 -9.01
CA GLU A 606 29.42 -4.11 -9.48
C GLU A 606 28.34 -3.10 -9.08
N GLY A 607 27.68 -2.47 -10.05
CA GLY A 607 26.64 -1.46 -9.79
C GLY A 607 27.21 -0.19 -9.17
N GLY A 608 27.75 0.71 -10.00
CA GLY A 608 28.36 1.96 -9.52
C GLY A 608 27.35 2.81 -8.76
N GLY A 609 26.16 3.02 -9.33
CA GLY A 609 24.99 3.57 -8.64
C GLY A 609 24.34 2.57 -7.69
N ILE A 610 23.72 1.51 -8.23
CA ILE A 610 22.99 0.50 -7.43
C ILE A 610 23.42 -0.93 -7.83
N SER A 611 23.58 -1.82 -6.85
CA SER A 611 23.62 -3.28 -7.07
C SER A 611 22.38 -3.94 -6.48
N ILE A 612 21.62 -4.68 -7.28
CA ILE A 612 20.43 -5.45 -6.88
C ILE A 612 20.75 -6.94 -6.99
N ARG A 613 20.53 -7.71 -5.92
CA ARG A 613 20.86 -9.15 -5.86
C ARG A 613 19.78 -9.96 -5.14
N TYR A 614 19.10 -10.86 -5.85
CA TYR A 614 18.11 -11.78 -5.28
C TYR A 614 16.92 -11.06 -4.58
N GLY A 615 16.33 -10.07 -5.25
CA GLY A 615 15.20 -9.27 -4.78
C GLY A 615 14.49 -8.54 -5.93
N SER A 616 13.52 -7.70 -5.61
CA SER A 616 12.70 -6.94 -6.56
C SER A 616 12.61 -5.48 -6.12
N ALA A 617 13.61 -4.67 -6.50
CA ALA A 617 13.61 -3.24 -6.23
C ALA A 617 12.73 -2.49 -7.25
N THR A 618 11.99 -1.48 -6.79
CA THR A 618 11.25 -0.54 -7.65
C THR A 618 12.03 0.77 -7.70
N VAL A 619 12.41 1.22 -8.90
CA VAL A 619 13.18 2.44 -9.13
C VAL A 619 12.40 3.35 -10.09
N LYS A 620 11.97 4.53 -9.61
CA LYS A 620 11.09 5.45 -10.34
C LYS A 620 11.66 6.85 -10.40
N ASN A 621 11.52 7.54 -11.54
CA ASN A 621 11.94 8.94 -11.74
C ASN A 621 13.43 9.20 -11.37
N CYS A 622 14.29 8.19 -11.47
CA CYS A 622 15.67 8.27 -10.98
C CYS A 622 16.67 8.63 -12.09
N VAL A 623 17.72 9.37 -11.72
CA VAL A 623 18.80 9.77 -12.63
C VAL A 623 20.11 9.11 -12.23
N PHE A 624 20.77 8.44 -13.18
CA PHE A 624 22.08 7.81 -13.04
C PHE A 624 23.09 8.52 -13.94
N GLU A 625 23.97 9.31 -13.33
CA GLU A 625 24.91 10.21 -13.99
C GLU A 625 26.37 9.85 -13.63
N MET A 626 27.21 9.60 -14.65
CA MET A 626 28.67 9.45 -14.49
C MET A 626 29.12 8.41 -13.46
N ASN A 627 28.32 7.38 -13.17
CA ASN A 627 28.71 6.30 -12.26
C ASN A 627 29.63 5.30 -12.98
N SER A 628 30.54 4.65 -12.24
CA SER A 628 31.57 3.79 -12.82
C SER A 628 31.65 2.42 -12.14
N ALA A 629 31.69 1.34 -12.92
CA ALA A 629 31.89 0.00 -12.39
C ALA A 629 32.64 -0.92 -13.35
N ARG A 630 32.83 -2.19 -12.97
CA ARG A 630 33.20 -3.23 -13.93
C ARG A 630 31.97 -3.82 -14.61
N TYR A 631 30.93 -4.10 -13.83
CA TYR A 631 29.62 -4.58 -14.30
C TYR A 631 28.55 -3.56 -13.91
N GLY A 632 27.87 -2.95 -14.88
CA GLY A 632 26.78 -2.02 -14.61
C GLY A 632 27.26 -0.69 -14.04
N GLY A 633 27.63 0.26 -14.90
CA GLY A 633 28.16 1.55 -14.45
C GLY A 633 27.14 2.30 -13.59
N GLY A 634 25.90 2.39 -14.07
CA GLY A 634 24.74 2.76 -13.26
C GLY A 634 24.28 1.62 -12.35
N ILE A 635 23.88 0.47 -12.92
CA ILE A 635 23.20 -0.61 -12.20
C ILE A 635 23.73 -2.01 -12.54
N LEU A 636 24.02 -2.83 -11.52
CA LEU A 636 24.02 -4.29 -11.63
C LEU A 636 22.68 -4.83 -11.14
N ASN A 637 22.08 -5.73 -11.92
CA ASN A 637 20.86 -6.46 -11.60
C ASN A 637 21.17 -7.97 -11.72
N TYR A 638 21.02 -8.72 -10.63
CA TYR A 638 21.48 -10.11 -10.53
C TYR A 638 20.42 -11.00 -9.85
N ALA A 639 19.96 -12.03 -10.56
CA ALA A 639 18.93 -12.96 -10.11
C ALA A 639 17.68 -12.26 -9.54
N SER A 640 17.19 -11.22 -10.23
CA SER A 640 16.20 -10.26 -9.73
C SER A 640 15.19 -9.82 -10.80
N ALA A 641 14.01 -9.41 -10.35
CA ALA A 641 12.91 -8.90 -11.19
C ALA A 641 12.62 -7.43 -10.85
N ALA A 642 13.61 -6.57 -11.05
CA ALA A 642 13.54 -5.15 -10.72
C ALA A 642 12.76 -4.35 -11.78
N MET A 643 12.03 -3.33 -11.32
CA MET A 643 11.25 -2.44 -12.19
C MET A 643 11.89 -1.04 -12.25
N PHE A 644 12.04 -0.52 -13.46
CA PHE A 644 12.56 0.80 -13.77
C PHE A 644 11.51 1.60 -14.53
N LEU A 645 11.10 2.75 -13.99
CA LEU A 645 10.10 3.62 -14.58
C LEU A 645 10.62 5.07 -14.64
N ASN A 646 10.45 5.75 -15.78
CA ASN A 646 10.82 7.17 -15.94
C ASN A 646 12.31 7.44 -15.57
N CYS A 647 13.20 6.48 -15.79
CA CYS A 647 14.60 6.57 -15.36
C CYS A 647 15.53 7.05 -16.48
N LEU A 648 16.48 7.91 -16.12
CA LEU A 648 17.46 8.49 -17.04
C LEU A 648 18.88 8.04 -16.69
N PHE A 649 19.56 7.38 -17.62
CA PHE A 649 20.93 6.88 -17.47
C PHE A 649 21.85 7.56 -18.48
N PHE A 650 22.82 8.35 -18.03
CA PHE A 650 23.79 8.99 -18.93
C PHE A 650 25.22 9.11 -18.39
N ASP A 651 26.17 9.14 -19.33
CA ASP A 651 27.62 9.19 -19.10
C ASP A 651 28.17 8.11 -18.14
N ASN A 652 27.42 7.05 -17.84
CA ASN A 652 27.88 5.97 -16.98
C ASN A 652 28.90 5.08 -17.74
N GLN A 653 29.84 4.49 -16.99
CA GLN A 653 30.95 3.74 -17.57
C GLN A 653 31.11 2.35 -16.95
N ALA A 654 31.27 1.32 -17.78
CA ALA A 654 31.53 -0.04 -17.34
C ALA A 654 32.55 -0.80 -18.21
N THR A 655 32.87 -2.05 -17.83
CA THR A 655 33.38 -3.02 -18.79
C THR A 655 32.22 -3.69 -19.55
N TRP A 656 31.13 -4.04 -18.84
CA TRP A 656 29.92 -4.63 -19.42
C TRP A 656 28.67 -3.93 -18.89
N GLY A 657 27.83 -3.40 -19.79
CA GLY A 657 26.63 -2.65 -19.41
C GLY A 657 27.00 -1.27 -18.86
N GLY A 658 27.26 -0.30 -19.75
CA GLY A 658 27.70 1.04 -19.37
C GLY A 658 26.71 1.71 -18.43
N ALA A 659 25.41 1.67 -18.77
CA ALA A 659 24.34 1.95 -17.83
C ALA A 659 23.98 0.74 -16.96
N MET A 660 23.53 -0.37 -17.56
CA MET A 660 22.96 -1.51 -16.82
C MET A 660 23.50 -2.87 -17.27
N ASN A 661 23.75 -3.73 -16.29
CA ASN A 661 24.19 -5.12 -16.47
C ASN A 661 23.19 -6.08 -15.81
N ASN A 662 22.59 -6.98 -16.59
CA ASN A 662 21.62 -7.97 -16.12
C ASN A 662 22.22 -9.38 -16.19
N GLN A 663 22.10 -10.13 -15.09
CA GLN A 663 22.58 -11.51 -14.99
C GLN A 663 21.51 -12.40 -14.34
N TRP A 664 21.08 -13.46 -15.00
CA TRP A 664 19.99 -14.35 -14.53
C TRP A 664 18.70 -13.61 -14.10
N SER A 665 18.39 -12.49 -14.74
CA SER A 665 17.40 -11.50 -14.26
C SER A 665 16.27 -11.25 -15.26
N GLN A 666 15.17 -10.67 -14.78
CA GLN A 666 13.99 -10.30 -15.56
C GLN A 666 13.60 -8.84 -15.30
N PRO A 667 14.40 -7.84 -15.73
CA PRO A 667 14.08 -6.44 -15.51
C PRO A 667 12.95 -5.97 -16.43
N VAL A 668 12.09 -5.09 -15.88
CA VAL A 668 11.10 -4.34 -16.66
C VAL A 668 11.55 -2.88 -16.71
N LEU A 669 11.71 -2.34 -17.91
CA LEU A 669 12.10 -0.95 -18.15
C LEU A 669 11.02 -0.26 -18.98
N CYS A 670 10.29 0.65 -18.35
CA CYS A 670 9.22 1.43 -18.97
C CYS A 670 9.58 2.91 -18.95
N ASN A 671 9.32 3.63 -20.05
CA ASN A 671 9.60 5.06 -20.17
C ASN A 671 11.04 5.41 -19.75
N CYS A 672 12.07 4.64 -20.15
CA CYS A 672 13.44 4.89 -19.71
C CYS A 672 14.27 5.54 -20.82
N THR A 673 15.22 6.40 -20.47
CA THR A 673 16.22 6.95 -21.41
C THR A 673 17.62 6.54 -21.02
N PHE A 674 18.33 5.96 -21.98
CA PHE A 674 19.76 5.66 -21.92
C PHE A 674 20.44 6.47 -23.02
N ALA A 675 21.48 7.21 -22.65
CA ALA A 675 22.21 8.03 -23.61
C ALA A 675 23.67 8.24 -23.20
N MET A 676 24.59 8.16 -24.16
CA MET A 676 26.02 8.50 -23.97
C MET A 676 26.79 7.65 -22.95
N ASN A 677 26.24 6.53 -22.48
CA ASN A 677 26.95 5.58 -21.62
C ASN A 677 28.02 4.81 -22.42
N SER A 678 29.03 4.28 -21.73
CA SER A 678 30.20 3.64 -22.35
C SER A 678 30.58 2.32 -21.71
N ALA A 679 30.89 1.32 -22.53
CA ALA A 679 31.34 0.01 -22.10
C ALA A 679 32.40 -0.59 -23.03
N THR A 680 32.87 -1.80 -22.71
CA THR A 680 33.54 -2.68 -23.70
C THR A 680 32.51 -3.53 -24.47
N SER A 681 31.33 -3.79 -23.89
CA SER A 681 30.20 -4.46 -24.55
C SER A 681 28.88 -4.02 -23.90
N GLY A 682 27.90 -3.60 -24.71
CA GLY A 682 26.63 -3.04 -24.23
C GLY A 682 26.82 -1.68 -23.54
N GLY A 683 26.76 -0.60 -24.31
CA GLY A 683 26.84 0.78 -23.80
C GLY A 683 25.65 1.08 -22.90
N SER A 684 24.44 0.84 -23.37
CA SER A 684 23.22 0.91 -22.54
C SER A 684 23.07 -0.36 -21.71
N LEU A 685 22.70 -1.48 -22.36
CA LEU A 685 22.34 -2.73 -21.70
C LEU A 685 23.29 -3.87 -22.06
N TRP A 686 23.67 -4.66 -21.05
CA TRP A 686 24.34 -5.94 -21.25
C TRP A 686 23.62 -7.07 -20.49
N ASN A 687 23.27 -8.14 -21.19
CA ASN A 687 22.45 -9.24 -20.70
C ASN A 687 23.19 -10.58 -20.75
N HIS A 688 23.06 -11.35 -19.66
CA HIS A 688 23.55 -12.73 -19.53
C HIS A 688 22.47 -13.61 -18.87
N ALA A 689 22.06 -14.69 -19.55
CA ALA A 689 20.94 -15.55 -19.19
C ALA A 689 19.73 -14.77 -18.65
N SER A 690 19.38 -13.65 -19.28
CA SER A 690 18.40 -12.68 -18.76
C SER A 690 17.40 -12.26 -19.82
N ASP A 691 16.14 -12.08 -19.42
CA ASP A 691 15.03 -11.70 -20.28
C ASP A 691 14.57 -10.29 -19.90
N SER A 692 15.00 -9.28 -20.67
CA SER A 692 14.66 -7.88 -20.38
C SER A 692 13.45 -7.42 -21.20
N LEU A 693 12.51 -6.73 -20.56
CA LEU A 693 11.38 -6.09 -21.22
C LEU A 693 11.60 -4.57 -21.30
N LEU A 694 11.53 -4.01 -22.51
CA LEU A 694 11.69 -2.59 -22.81
C LEU A 694 10.44 -2.04 -23.47
N ILE A 695 9.82 -1.03 -22.87
CA ILE A 695 8.63 -0.36 -23.41
C ILE A 695 8.84 1.16 -23.33
N ASN A 696 8.36 1.90 -24.34
CA ASN A 696 8.37 3.37 -24.38
C ASN A 696 9.75 4.00 -24.12
N SER A 697 10.84 3.31 -24.43
CA SER A 697 12.18 3.68 -23.99
C SER A 697 13.04 4.22 -25.13
N ILE A 698 14.07 5.00 -24.81
CA ILE A 698 15.00 5.59 -25.78
C ILE A 698 16.43 5.17 -25.41
N LEU A 699 17.12 4.47 -26.30
CA LEU A 699 18.52 4.03 -26.17
C LEU A 699 19.32 4.67 -27.30
N TRP A 700 20.11 5.71 -27.00
CA TRP A 700 20.71 6.54 -28.04
C TRP A 700 22.06 7.20 -27.70
N GLY A 701 23.09 6.74 -28.42
CA GLY A 701 24.43 7.33 -28.44
C GLY A 701 25.41 6.56 -27.55
N ASP A 702 25.07 5.34 -27.15
CA ASP A 702 25.80 4.56 -26.19
C ASP A 702 26.79 3.62 -26.88
N THR A 703 27.99 3.50 -26.30
CA THR A 703 29.14 2.90 -26.99
C THR A 703 29.61 1.61 -26.32
N PRO A 704 29.99 0.56 -27.08
CA PRO A 704 30.06 0.47 -28.54
C PRO A 704 28.72 0.19 -29.28
N GLN A 705 27.72 -0.36 -28.59
CA GLN A 705 26.36 -0.55 -29.12
C GLN A 705 25.35 -0.50 -27.96
N GLU A 706 24.10 -0.15 -28.25
CA GLU A 706 23.04 0.00 -27.25
C GLU A 706 22.85 -1.27 -26.40
N ILE A 707 22.46 -2.39 -27.03
CA ILE A 707 22.14 -3.65 -26.36
C ILE A 707 23.18 -4.71 -26.74
N SER A 708 23.57 -5.55 -25.77
CA SER A 708 24.50 -6.65 -25.98
C SER A 708 24.12 -7.89 -25.17
N HIS A 709 24.12 -9.05 -25.81
CA HIS A 709 23.96 -10.37 -25.17
C HIS A 709 25.30 -11.12 -25.21
N ASN A 710 25.60 -11.97 -24.23
CA ASN A 710 26.80 -12.81 -24.23
C ASN A 710 26.52 -14.31 -24.49
N ASP A 711 25.24 -14.69 -24.54
CA ASP A 711 24.74 -16.04 -24.82
C ASP A 711 23.53 -15.98 -25.76
N ALA A 712 23.06 -17.15 -26.19
CA ALA A 712 21.91 -17.29 -27.09
C ALA A 712 20.58 -17.54 -26.36
N ASP A 713 20.61 -17.58 -25.02
CA ASP A 713 19.45 -17.86 -24.17
C ASP A 713 18.83 -16.56 -23.61
N SER A 714 19.56 -15.44 -23.61
CA SER A 714 19.08 -14.11 -23.19
C SER A 714 18.16 -13.47 -24.24
N ILE A 715 17.00 -12.99 -23.83
CA ILE A 715 16.05 -12.26 -24.69
C ILE A 715 16.02 -10.77 -24.30
N THR A 716 15.71 -9.91 -25.27
CA THR A 716 15.34 -8.52 -25.00
C THR A 716 14.15 -8.17 -25.86
N GLU A 717 12.97 -8.24 -25.23
CA GLU A 717 11.70 -7.88 -25.84
C GLU A 717 11.57 -6.37 -25.78
N VAL A 718 11.30 -5.76 -26.92
CA VAL A 718 11.24 -4.30 -27.07
C VAL A 718 9.97 -3.96 -27.82
N SER A 719 9.12 -3.09 -27.27
CA SER A 719 8.02 -2.47 -27.99
C SER A 719 8.01 -0.96 -27.80
N TYR A 720 7.44 -0.25 -28.78
CA TYR A 720 7.23 1.20 -28.78
C TYR A 720 8.43 2.01 -28.28
N SER A 721 9.64 1.63 -28.69
CA SER A 721 10.90 2.22 -28.22
C SER A 721 11.78 2.70 -29.38
N ASP A 722 12.61 3.71 -29.14
CA ASP A 722 13.60 4.22 -30.10
C ASP A 722 15.00 3.71 -29.71
N ILE A 723 15.62 2.91 -30.59
CA ILE A 723 16.92 2.29 -30.28
C ILE A 723 17.89 2.53 -31.44
N GLN A 724 19.04 3.12 -31.13
CA GLN A 724 20.12 3.29 -32.11
C GLN A 724 20.68 1.94 -32.56
N THR A 725 20.54 1.63 -33.85
CA THR A 725 21.13 0.44 -34.47
C THR A 725 22.19 0.82 -35.50
N SER A 726 23.20 -0.04 -35.66
CA SER A 726 24.33 0.22 -36.57
C SER A 726 23.96 0.19 -38.07
N ASP A 727 22.82 -0.40 -38.41
CA ASP A 727 22.27 -0.45 -39.77
C ASP A 727 21.11 0.56 -39.99
N GLY A 728 20.70 1.28 -38.94
CA GLY A 728 19.62 2.27 -38.99
C GLY A 728 18.22 1.67 -39.13
N LEU A 729 18.06 0.37 -38.84
CA LEU A 729 16.75 -0.30 -38.83
C LEU A 729 16.18 -0.33 -37.42
N PRO A 730 14.85 -0.15 -37.23
CA PRO A 730 14.22 -0.31 -35.92
C PRO A 730 14.51 -1.67 -35.29
N TRP A 731 14.68 -1.70 -33.97
CA TRP A 731 14.85 -2.95 -33.23
C TRP A 731 13.63 -3.87 -33.41
N PRO A 732 13.79 -5.20 -33.57
CA PRO A 732 12.66 -6.10 -33.77
C PRO A 732 11.61 -6.01 -32.64
N GLY A 733 10.37 -5.68 -33.02
CA GLY A 733 9.24 -5.55 -32.10
C GLY A 733 8.13 -4.66 -32.68
N GLU A 734 7.02 -4.54 -31.98
CA GLU A 734 5.92 -3.66 -32.38
C GLU A 734 6.22 -2.20 -32.03
N GLY A 735 5.87 -1.26 -32.91
CA GLY A 735 5.97 0.18 -32.63
C GLY A 735 7.38 0.77 -32.52
N ASN A 736 8.44 -0.04 -32.60
CA ASN A 736 9.81 0.43 -32.47
C ASN A 736 10.26 1.32 -33.63
N ILE A 737 11.14 2.26 -33.32
CA ILE A 737 11.79 3.16 -34.26
C ILE A 737 13.32 3.16 -34.07
N CYS A 738 14.03 3.81 -34.99
CA CYS A 738 15.47 4.08 -34.91
C CYS A 738 15.71 5.42 -35.62
N ILE A 739 15.57 6.52 -34.89
CA ILE A 739 15.75 7.88 -35.41
C ILE A 739 16.49 8.74 -34.37
N ASP A 740 17.04 9.89 -34.76
CA ASP A 740 17.54 10.85 -33.77
C ASP A 740 16.39 11.29 -32.85
N PRO A 741 16.47 11.07 -31.53
CA PRO A 741 15.44 11.50 -30.58
C PRO A 741 15.29 13.03 -30.51
N LEU A 742 16.22 13.78 -31.11
CA LEU A 742 16.27 15.24 -31.06
C LEU A 742 16.25 15.75 -29.62
N PHE A 743 17.13 15.21 -28.78
CA PHE A 743 17.35 15.72 -27.43
C PHE A 743 17.77 17.20 -27.46
N ALA A 744 17.23 17.97 -26.51
CA ALA A 744 17.46 19.40 -26.42
C ALA A 744 18.94 19.79 -26.41
N ASN A 745 19.68 19.35 -25.38
CA ASN A 745 21.09 19.64 -25.20
C ASN A 745 21.75 18.64 -24.24
N GLN A 746 22.25 17.53 -24.78
CA GLN A 746 23.01 16.52 -24.05
C GLN A 746 24.21 17.12 -23.28
N SER A 747 24.87 18.16 -23.82
CA SER A 747 26.03 18.81 -23.17
C SER A 747 25.70 19.61 -21.91
N SER A 748 24.41 19.87 -21.66
CA SER A 748 23.90 20.42 -20.39
C SER A 748 22.97 19.44 -19.67
N SER A 749 23.08 18.15 -19.98
CA SER A 749 22.24 17.06 -19.43
C SER A 749 20.73 17.26 -19.64
N ASP A 750 20.34 17.98 -20.69
CA ASP A 750 18.95 18.25 -21.05
C ASP A 750 18.50 17.25 -22.13
N TYR A 751 17.92 16.14 -21.66
CA TYR A 751 17.43 15.01 -22.48
C TYR A 751 15.92 15.10 -22.77
N HIS A 752 15.28 16.24 -22.57
CA HIS A 752 13.91 16.44 -23.05
C HIS A 752 13.89 16.46 -24.59
N LEU A 753 12.84 15.90 -25.18
CA LEU A 753 12.62 15.85 -26.62
C LEU A 753 12.32 17.26 -27.16
N ARG A 754 12.97 17.71 -28.23
CA ARG A 754 12.66 19.00 -28.86
C ARG A 754 11.20 19.06 -29.32
N SER A 755 10.56 20.21 -29.11
CA SER A 755 9.18 20.46 -29.55
C SER A 755 8.95 21.90 -29.99
N GLN A 756 8.27 22.05 -31.12
CA GLN A 756 7.76 23.34 -31.61
C GLN A 756 6.55 23.86 -30.81
N ALA A 757 5.83 22.99 -30.08
CA ALA A 757 4.69 23.37 -29.23
C ALA A 757 5.09 23.65 -27.77
N GLY A 758 6.21 23.10 -27.33
CA GLY A 758 6.79 23.41 -26.03
C GLY A 758 7.53 22.23 -25.43
N ARG A 759 8.77 22.48 -24.98
CA ARG A 759 9.59 21.53 -24.23
C ARG A 759 9.88 22.10 -22.84
N TRP A 760 9.91 21.25 -21.83
CA TRP A 760 10.25 21.67 -20.46
C TRP A 760 11.72 22.06 -20.32
N VAL A 761 11.99 23.03 -19.45
CA VAL A 761 13.33 23.51 -19.11
C VAL A 761 13.43 23.60 -17.58
N GLY A 762 13.80 22.49 -16.95
CA GLY A 762 13.76 22.33 -15.48
C GLY A 762 14.50 23.42 -14.70
N ASN A 763 15.65 23.90 -15.18
CA ASN A 763 16.42 24.95 -14.49
C ASN A 763 15.76 26.36 -14.49
N ARG A 764 14.66 26.53 -15.21
CA ARG A 764 13.81 27.73 -15.22
C ARG A 764 12.37 27.45 -14.81
N GLN A 765 11.99 26.18 -14.65
CA GLN A 765 10.62 25.72 -14.49
C GLN A 765 9.67 26.35 -15.53
N SER A 766 10.07 26.27 -16.81
CA SER A 766 9.40 27.00 -17.90
C SER A 766 9.45 26.24 -19.23
N TRP A 767 8.49 26.54 -20.11
CA TRP A 767 8.44 26.02 -21.47
C TRP A 767 9.34 26.82 -22.44
N ALA A 768 10.07 26.11 -23.30
CA ALA A 768 10.81 26.66 -24.44
C ALA A 768 10.28 26.08 -25.75
N TYR A 769 10.44 26.81 -26.85
CA TYR A 769 10.02 26.40 -28.19
C TYR A 769 11.24 26.13 -29.05
N ASP A 770 11.36 24.92 -29.58
CA ASP A 770 12.47 24.51 -30.43
C ASP A 770 12.13 24.70 -31.93
N GLY A 771 13.12 24.55 -32.80
CA GLY A 771 12.95 24.73 -34.26
C GLY A 771 12.32 23.54 -34.98
N GLU A 772 12.19 22.41 -34.29
CA GLU A 772 11.82 21.09 -34.80
C GLU A 772 11.15 20.29 -33.67
N THR A 773 10.37 19.27 -34.01
CA THR A 773 9.71 18.37 -33.06
C THR A 773 10.26 16.95 -33.23
N SER A 774 10.59 16.30 -32.12
CA SER A 774 11.02 14.90 -32.10
C SER A 774 9.92 13.95 -32.60
N GLN A 775 10.31 12.88 -33.30
CA GLN A 775 9.40 11.78 -33.66
C GLN A 775 9.19 10.78 -32.51
N CYS A 776 9.87 10.95 -31.37
CA CYS A 776 9.57 10.24 -30.12
C CYS A 776 8.37 10.84 -29.37
N ILE A 777 7.86 12.00 -29.81
CA ILE A 777 6.64 12.61 -29.26
C ILE A 777 5.41 11.91 -29.85
N ASP A 778 4.40 11.65 -29.02
CA ASP A 778 3.18 10.89 -29.34
C ASP A 778 3.44 9.46 -29.92
N ALA A 779 4.58 8.85 -29.54
CA ALA A 779 5.13 7.68 -30.23
C ALA A 779 5.10 6.35 -29.43
N GLY A 780 4.86 6.40 -28.13
CA GLY A 780 4.82 5.24 -27.23
C GLY A 780 3.62 4.30 -27.45
N ASP A 781 3.44 3.32 -26.58
CA ASP A 781 2.37 2.33 -26.66
C ASP A 781 0.99 3.02 -26.61
N PRO A 782 0.11 2.84 -27.62
CA PRO A 782 -1.21 3.46 -27.67
C PRO A 782 -2.20 2.92 -26.62
N ILE A 783 -1.86 1.86 -25.90
CA ILE A 783 -2.64 1.32 -24.78
C ILE A 783 -2.23 1.99 -23.46
N ASN A 784 -0.98 2.46 -23.34
CA ASN A 784 -0.51 3.18 -22.16
C ASN A 784 -1.13 4.60 -22.12
N PRO A 785 -1.72 5.01 -20.98
CA PRO A 785 -2.29 6.34 -20.85
C PRO A 785 -1.20 7.42 -20.84
N VAL A 786 -1.55 8.63 -21.25
CA VAL A 786 -0.66 9.81 -21.22
C VAL A 786 -0.27 10.28 -19.81
N HIS A 787 -0.85 9.70 -18.75
CA HIS A 787 -0.57 10.07 -17.35
C HIS A 787 -0.57 11.60 -17.13
N ASP A 788 0.55 12.19 -16.69
CA ASP A 788 0.66 13.61 -16.35
C ASP A 788 1.10 14.50 -17.52
N GLU A 789 1.17 13.99 -18.76
CA GLU A 789 1.70 14.75 -19.90
C GLU A 789 0.88 16.02 -20.20
N PRO A 790 1.50 17.21 -20.26
CA PRO A 790 0.78 18.47 -20.27
C PRO A 790 0.28 18.87 -21.67
N PHE A 791 -1.02 19.10 -21.79
CA PHE A 791 -1.68 19.49 -23.05
C PHE A 791 -0.98 20.66 -23.81
N PRO A 792 -0.91 20.60 -25.16
CA PRO A 792 -1.24 19.46 -26.03
C PRO A 792 -0.27 18.27 -25.87
N ASN A 793 -0.82 17.05 -25.86
CA ASN A 793 -0.14 15.77 -25.56
C ASN A 793 -0.62 14.60 -26.47
N GLY A 794 -1.20 14.91 -27.63
CA GLY A 794 -1.47 13.96 -28.72
C GLY A 794 -2.45 12.81 -28.44
N ASP A 795 -3.02 12.73 -27.23
CA ASP A 795 -3.71 11.56 -26.68
C ASP A 795 -2.87 10.25 -26.72
N ARG A 796 -1.53 10.36 -26.77
CA ARG A 796 -0.61 9.21 -26.82
C ARG A 796 0.73 9.54 -26.16
N ILE A 797 1.21 8.64 -25.28
CA ILE A 797 2.40 8.88 -24.45
C ILE A 797 3.68 9.09 -25.28
N ASN A 798 4.55 10.00 -24.84
CA ASN A 798 5.89 10.16 -25.41
C ASN A 798 6.82 8.99 -25.02
N MET A 799 7.85 8.73 -25.82
CA MET A 799 8.93 7.82 -25.43
C MET A 799 9.96 8.52 -24.51
N GLY A 800 10.63 7.74 -23.66
CA GLY A 800 11.77 8.14 -22.83
C GLY A 800 11.43 8.53 -21.39
N ALA A 801 12.46 8.93 -20.64
CA ALA A 801 12.42 9.23 -19.19
C ALA A 801 11.36 10.25 -18.75
N TYR A 802 10.96 11.14 -19.66
CA TYR A 802 9.97 12.19 -19.40
C TYR A 802 8.57 11.81 -19.91
N GLY A 803 8.40 10.70 -20.62
CA GLY A 803 7.10 10.19 -21.07
C GLY A 803 6.19 9.86 -19.89
N GLY A 804 4.93 10.29 -19.98
CA GLY A 804 3.96 10.14 -18.89
C GLY A 804 4.13 11.11 -17.72
N THR A 805 5.01 12.12 -17.81
CA THR A 805 5.31 13.05 -16.71
C THR A 805 4.82 14.47 -16.98
N ALA A 806 4.65 15.27 -15.92
CA ALA A 806 4.37 16.70 -16.01
C ALA A 806 5.48 17.52 -16.71
N GLU A 807 6.66 16.95 -16.91
CA GLU A 807 7.82 17.55 -17.59
C GLU A 807 7.92 17.12 -19.08
N ALA A 808 7.00 16.29 -19.57
CA ALA A 808 7.01 15.80 -20.94
C ALA A 808 6.87 16.92 -21.99
N SER A 809 7.47 16.70 -23.16
CA SER A 809 7.38 17.64 -24.27
C SER A 809 6.03 17.58 -24.97
N LYS A 810 5.53 18.74 -25.39
CA LYS A 810 4.18 18.93 -25.93
C LYS A 810 4.08 18.58 -27.40
N SER A 811 2.91 18.14 -27.82
CA SER A 811 2.58 17.79 -29.21
C SER A 811 2.29 19.04 -30.06
N PRO A 812 2.69 19.08 -31.35
CA PRO A 812 2.48 20.21 -32.28
C PRO A 812 1.04 20.73 -32.46
#